data_AF-A0A4Y9YT81-F1
#
_entry.id   AF-A0A4Y9YT81-F1
#
_cell.length_a   1.000
_cell.length_b   1.000
_cell.length_c   1.000
_cell.angle_alpha   90.00
_cell.angle_beta   90.00
_cell.angle_gamma   90.00
#
_symmetry.space_group_name_H-M   'P 1'
#
loop_
_entity.id
_entity.type
_entity.pdbx_description
1 polymer ?
#
loop_
_entity_poly.entity_id
_entity_poly.type
_entity_poly.pdbx_seq_one_letter_code
_entity_poly.pdbx_strand_id
1 'polypeptide(L)'
;MTDDSEAMSVDEEPTSKAKPKATKKRKAEDDDQRPAKKQKRREDTDPWKLKSPAVRRDWTQMKAPPLEMFHFARKVVDEYTYLDGKIHSMVTNITAERHWVLSGTPPIHDFGALKTISAFLNLHLGVDDDGEGQSLQVKKRKREQTAVEKFHSFREVHSLEWHAHRHELGQGFLDRFVRQNIAEIDEIPSTTEIKSVNLPAAERAIYLELEHHLRALDMTVKRGKKSESDREKRVAQALGESGTAEEALLKRCSHFDLDTSDKENAMKACEVIVEERKKQLDNCKAELLKKLGEALKMEQKIGKVEGESLFREYVRVTRNEGVGDKDATEQAQELLNEAQIPANLKGVTNKQVDGKNKGKGKDEGLSNSKKEQIWEHREQTHEIRRITKELVGRVRSLRYFTAVRDLQRQREVPPVVSCPSCGRDEVPIEEVAVLSSCGHMGCLKCVMECADKEECVYAASGACRAAARVLNVVKGDTLGVDDEARDGRGKHYGLKLEQVIHLIKKTIPKEERVLIFVQFPDLMKKVAEALSANGIEFLEIKGSASQKSKNLEKFQSDSKERALLLNVMDESASGANLTSASHAIFLSPLLAPSQEIYDACETQAVGRLRRFGQTRLVHIWRFLSTNTIDEEIYEQRTKPKRV
;
A
#
# COMPACT_ATOMS: atom_id res chain seq x y z
N MET A 1 27.66 60.34 19.91
CA MET A 1 28.98 59.73 20.18
C MET A 1 28.97 58.38 19.49
N THR A 2 29.73 58.32 18.39
CA THR A 2 30.20 57.14 17.63
C THR A 2 29.25 55.95 17.50
N ASP A 3 28.51 55.96 16.40
CA ASP A 3 27.81 54.85 15.79
C ASP A 3 28.21 54.86 14.31
N ASP A 4 28.81 53.77 13.81
CA ASP A 4 29.29 53.66 12.42
C ASP A 4 28.33 52.76 11.63
N SER A 5 27.70 53.39 10.63
CA SER A 5 26.87 52.80 9.60
C SER A 5 27.40 53.17 8.22
N GLU A 6 27.10 52.30 7.25
CA GLU A 6 27.18 52.47 5.77
C GLU A 6 28.56 52.26 5.09
N ALA A 7 28.71 51.73 3.87
CA ALA A 7 27.93 50.86 2.99
C ALA A 7 28.81 50.53 1.73
N MET A 8 28.37 49.52 0.94
CA MET A 8 28.50 49.37 -0.54
C MET A 8 29.70 48.64 -1.23
N SER A 9 29.34 47.49 -1.85
CA SER A 9 29.60 47.04 -3.26
C SER A 9 31.04 46.59 -3.67
N VAL A 10 31.33 45.64 -4.57
CA VAL A 10 30.73 45.13 -5.85
C VAL A 10 31.19 43.67 -6.12
N ASP A 11 30.41 42.97 -6.95
CA ASP A 11 30.48 41.64 -7.61
C ASP A 11 31.82 41.02 -8.06
N GLU A 12 31.87 39.67 -8.11
CA GLU A 12 32.43 38.89 -9.25
C GLU A 12 31.95 37.41 -9.30
N GLU A 13 31.78 36.90 -10.53
CA GLU A 13 31.07 35.68 -10.98
C GLU A 13 31.73 34.31 -10.67
N PRO A 14 30.98 33.18 -10.71
CA PRO A 14 31.55 31.83 -10.62
C PRO A 14 31.84 31.23 -12.01
N THR A 15 33.12 30.95 -12.30
CA THR A 15 33.52 30.23 -13.52
C THR A 15 33.34 28.71 -13.41
N SER A 16 32.48 28.16 -14.26
CA SER A 16 32.32 26.73 -14.51
C SER A 16 33.37 26.20 -15.50
N LYS A 17 34.07 25.11 -15.18
CA LYS A 17 34.73 24.25 -16.18
C LYS A 17 34.43 22.78 -15.94
N ALA A 18 33.60 22.23 -16.83
CA ALA A 18 33.28 20.82 -16.98
C ALA A 18 34.49 20.03 -17.53
N LYS A 19 34.70 18.81 -17.03
CA LYS A 19 35.61 17.80 -17.63
C LYS A 19 34.78 16.75 -18.39
N PRO A 20 35.26 16.24 -19.55
CA PRO A 20 34.47 15.41 -20.44
C PRO A 20 34.39 13.93 -19.98
N LYS A 21 33.24 13.32 -20.24
CA LYS A 21 32.92 11.90 -20.00
C LYS A 21 33.70 11.01 -20.97
N ALA A 22 34.52 10.11 -20.43
CA ALA A 22 35.11 8.99 -21.16
C ALA A 22 34.11 7.83 -21.31
N THR A 23 34.16 7.19 -22.47
CA THR A 23 33.28 6.16 -23.01
C THR A 23 33.32 4.84 -22.23
N LYS A 24 32.14 4.27 -21.92
CA LYS A 24 31.97 2.93 -21.33
C LYS A 24 32.33 1.85 -22.34
N LYS A 25 33.47 1.17 -22.15
CA LYS A 25 33.72 -0.17 -22.73
C LYS A 25 33.09 -1.23 -21.84
N ARG A 26 32.33 -2.14 -22.47
CA ARG A 26 31.79 -3.38 -21.88
C ARG A 26 32.93 -4.21 -21.27
N LYS A 27 32.74 -4.71 -20.05
CA LYS A 27 33.60 -5.73 -19.45
C LYS A 27 32.74 -6.92 -19.02
N ALA A 28 33.20 -8.08 -19.47
CA ALA A 28 32.63 -9.40 -19.31
C ALA A 28 32.66 -9.88 -17.85
N GLU A 29 31.85 -10.90 -17.61
CA GLU A 29 31.78 -11.75 -16.42
C GLU A 29 33.10 -12.49 -16.17
N ASP A 30 33.25 -12.97 -14.94
CA ASP A 30 34.32 -13.80 -14.35
C ASP A 30 35.65 -13.10 -13.98
N ASP A 31 35.81 -12.82 -12.68
CA ASP A 31 36.71 -13.65 -11.86
C ASP A 31 36.44 -13.42 -10.37
N ASP A 32 36.33 -14.54 -9.66
CA ASP A 32 36.03 -14.68 -8.25
C ASP A 32 37.26 -14.30 -7.40
N GLN A 33 37.06 -14.01 -6.11
CA GLN A 33 38.10 -13.77 -5.09
C GLN A 33 38.90 -12.44 -5.16
N ARG A 34 38.27 -11.35 -4.71
CA ARG A 34 39.00 -10.30 -3.97
C ARG A 34 38.75 -10.49 -2.48
N PRO A 35 39.79 -10.63 -1.63
CA PRO A 35 39.57 -10.70 -0.19
C PRO A 35 38.92 -9.40 0.27
N ALA A 36 37.79 -9.53 0.98
CA ALA A 36 37.12 -8.40 1.61
C ALA A 36 38.13 -7.59 2.41
N LYS A 37 38.14 -6.26 2.25
CA LYS A 37 38.94 -5.36 3.10
C LYS A 37 38.72 -5.76 4.56
N LYS A 38 39.77 -6.19 5.26
CA LYS A 38 39.71 -6.47 6.71
C LYS A 38 39.10 -5.25 7.40
N GLN A 39 37.89 -5.38 7.95
CA GLN A 39 37.36 -4.41 8.91
C GLN A 39 38.39 -4.30 10.04
N LYS A 40 38.85 -3.08 10.34
CA LYS A 40 39.69 -2.83 11.52
C LYS A 40 38.95 -3.40 12.74
N ARG A 41 39.61 -4.28 13.50
CA ARG A 41 39.06 -4.79 14.77
C ARG A 41 38.94 -3.63 15.76
N ARG A 42 37.93 -3.72 16.63
CA ARG A 42 37.50 -2.68 17.60
C ARG A 42 38.61 -2.23 18.57
N GLU A 43 39.64 -3.07 18.77
CA GLU A 43 40.82 -2.81 19.60
C GLU A 43 41.62 -1.56 19.17
N ASP A 44 41.51 -1.14 17.90
CA ASP A 44 42.26 0.00 17.36
C ASP A 44 41.62 1.38 17.61
N THR A 45 40.39 1.41 18.12
CA THR A 45 39.70 2.66 18.47
C THR A 45 39.68 2.83 19.98
N ASP A 46 40.21 3.95 20.48
CA ASP A 46 40.10 4.37 21.89
C ASP A 46 38.97 5.42 22.03
N PRO A 47 37.69 4.99 22.06
CA PRO A 47 36.55 5.92 22.05
C PRO A 47 36.42 6.72 23.35
N TRP A 48 37.00 6.21 24.45
CA TRP A 48 36.97 6.84 25.77
C TRP A 48 38.19 7.74 26.03
N LYS A 49 39.14 7.80 25.08
CA LYS A 49 40.42 8.52 25.18
C LYS A 49 41.29 8.08 26.36
N LEU A 50 41.24 6.81 26.75
CA LEU A 50 42.04 6.22 27.83
C LEU A 50 43.56 6.37 27.60
N LYS A 51 43.99 6.41 26.34
CA LYS A 51 45.39 6.61 25.94
C LYS A 51 45.81 8.08 25.91
N SER A 52 44.88 9.02 26.12
CA SER A 52 45.23 10.44 26.11
C SER A 52 46.04 10.85 27.35
N PRO A 53 47.03 11.75 27.22
CA PRO A 53 47.83 12.22 28.36
C PRO A 53 47.00 12.85 29.48
N ALA A 54 45.86 13.47 29.14
CA ALA A 54 44.94 14.06 30.09
C ALA A 54 44.29 12.97 30.98
N VAL A 55 43.73 11.92 30.36
CA VAL A 55 43.07 10.81 31.08
C VAL A 55 44.08 9.99 31.90
N ARG A 56 45.33 9.87 31.44
CA ARG A 56 46.39 9.20 32.21
C ARG A 56 46.81 9.95 33.47
N ARG A 57 46.65 11.26 33.52
CA ARG A 57 46.95 12.09 34.71
C ARG A 57 45.74 12.22 35.62
N ASP A 58 44.55 12.30 35.04
CA ASP A 58 43.29 12.46 35.75
C ASP A 58 42.20 11.65 35.01
N TRP A 59 41.77 10.56 35.64
CA TRP A 59 40.79 9.64 35.07
C TRP A 59 39.42 10.31 34.84
N THR A 60 39.11 11.41 35.55
CA THR A 60 37.85 12.14 35.40
C THR A 60 37.75 12.90 34.07
N GLN A 61 38.87 13.10 33.36
CA GLN A 61 38.93 13.69 32.02
C GLN A 61 38.48 12.71 30.92
N MET A 62 38.03 11.52 31.28
CA MET A 62 37.49 10.55 30.32
C MET A 62 36.21 11.08 29.67
N LYS A 63 36.01 10.76 28.38
CA LYS A 63 34.84 11.25 27.65
C LYS A 63 33.52 10.70 28.22
N ALA A 64 33.56 9.46 28.73
CA ALA A 64 32.50 8.82 29.51
C ALA A 64 33.09 7.56 30.18
N PRO A 65 32.66 7.19 31.40
CA PRO A 65 33.05 5.92 32.00
C PRO A 65 32.40 4.73 31.25
N PRO A 66 33.12 3.60 31.10
CA PRO A 66 32.51 2.36 30.60
C PRO A 66 31.52 1.84 31.64
N LEU A 67 30.22 1.85 31.30
CA LEU A 67 29.15 1.45 32.22
C LEU A 67 29.26 -0.02 32.61
N GLU A 68 29.90 -0.84 31.78
CA GLU A 68 30.15 -2.27 32.00
C GLU A 68 31.09 -2.55 33.17
N MET A 69 31.86 -1.56 33.64
CA MET A 69 32.72 -1.71 34.82
C MET A 69 31.95 -1.64 36.15
N PHE A 70 30.69 -1.20 36.12
CA PHE A 70 29.90 -0.96 37.32
C PHE A 70 28.80 -2.02 37.48
N HIS A 71 28.51 -2.33 38.74
CA HIS A 71 27.31 -3.06 39.13
C HIS A 71 26.30 -2.07 39.69
N PHE A 72 25.07 -2.06 39.15
CA PHE A 72 24.06 -1.08 39.53
C PHE A 72 23.06 -1.69 40.51
N ALA A 73 22.61 -0.92 41.51
CA ALA A 73 21.51 -1.38 42.39
C ALA A 73 20.19 -1.58 41.60
N ARG A 74 19.97 -0.78 40.55
CA ARG A 74 18.75 -0.84 39.73
C ARG A 74 19.03 -0.43 38.29
N LYS A 75 18.47 -1.20 37.34
CA LYS A 75 18.36 -0.86 35.92
C LYS A 75 16.89 -0.67 35.57
N VAL A 76 16.53 0.52 35.09
CA VAL A 76 15.18 0.82 34.57
C VAL A 76 15.30 1.11 33.10
N VAL A 77 14.59 0.33 32.30
CA VAL A 77 14.53 0.48 30.86
C VAL A 77 13.11 0.90 30.53
N ASP A 78 12.95 2.17 30.20
CA ASP A 78 11.67 2.70 29.71
C ASP A 78 11.57 2.50 28.19
N GLU A 79 10.37 2.17 27.73
CA GLU A 79 10.04 1.82 26.34
C GLU A 79 11.10 0.96 25.63
N TYR A 80 11.40 -0.19 26.24
CA TYR A 80 12.50 -1.07 25.81
C TYR A 80 12.39 -1.56 24.36
N THR A 81 11.18 -1.56 23.79
CA THR A 81 10.87 -1.97 22.42
C THR A 81 11.61 -1.15 21.37
N TYR A 82 12.07 0.06 21.73
CA TYR A 82 12.74 0.99 20.83
C TYR A 82 14.27 0.83 20.82
N LEU A 83 14.80 -0.07 21.65
CA LEU A 83 16.23 -0.33 21.70
C LEU A 83 16.65 -1.28 20.57
N ASP A 84 17.55 -0.82 19.68
CA ASP A 84 18.19 -1.67 18.67
C ASP A 84 19.72 -1.50 18.66
N GLY A 85 20.39 -2.44 17.98
CA GLY A 85 21.81 -2.42 17.69
C GLY A 85 22.68 -2.37 18.93
N LYS A 86 23.59 -1.39 18.97
CA LYS A 86 24.62 -1.28 20.02
C LYS A 86 24.03 -0.94 21.38
N ILE A 87 22.95 -0.14 21.42
CA ILE A 87 22.33 0.30 22.68
C ILE A 87 21.61 -0.88 23.32
N HIS A 88 20.84 -1.63 22.54
CA HIS A 88 20.18 -2.85 23.00
C HIS A 88 21.18 -3.81 23.65
N SER A 89 22.26 -4.15 22.94
CA SER A 89 23.30 -5.06 23.45
C SER A 89 23.99 -4.53 24.72
N MET A 90 24.19 -3.22 24.83
CA MET A 90 24.76 -2.63 26.05
C MET A 90 23.78 -2.77 27.22
N VAL A 91 22.52 -2.39 27.03
CA VAL A 91 21.50 -2.38 28.09
C VAL A 91 21.19 -3.80 28.59
N THR A 92 21.14 -4.80 27.71
CA THR A 92 20.94 -6.20 28.13
C THR A 92 22.11 -6.74 28.94
N ASN A 93 23.34 -6.31 28.62
CA ASN A 93 24.55 -6.82 29.28
C ASN A 93 24.96 -6.05 30.54
N ILE A 94 24.41 -4.85 30.80
CA ILE A 94 24.64 -4.13 32.06
C ILE A 94 24.08 -4.94 33.24
N THR A 95 24.93 -5.15 34.25
CA THR A 95 24.58 -5.91 35.45
C THR A 95 23.90 -5.02 36.50
N ALA A 96 22.81 -5.53 37.09
CA ALA A 96 22.13 -4.85 38.19
C ALA A 96 21.43 -5.84 39.13
N GLU A 97 21.20 -5.45 40.39
CA GLU A 97 20.40 -6.28 41.32
C GLU A 97 18.93 -6.35 40.90
N ARG A 98 18.37 -5.23 40.45
CA ARG A 98 16.94 -5.09 40.13
C ARG A 98 16.73 -4.61 38.70
N HIS A 99 15.91 -5.34 37.96
CA HIS A 99 15.60 -5.07 36.57
C HIS A 99 14.14 -4.62 36.44
N TRP A 100 13.92 -3.48 35.81
CA TRP A 100 12.59 -2.94 35.52
C TRP A 100 12.51 -2.63 34.04
N VAL A 101 11.51 -3.18 33.38
CA VAL A 101 11.27 -3.03 31.95
C VAL A 101 9.86 -2.49 31.79
N LEU A 102 9.73 -1.34 31.14
CA LEU A 102 8.45 -0.67 30.91
C LEU A 102 8.21 -0.56 29.41
N SER A 103 6.95 -0.73 29.02
CA SER A 103 6.50 -0.40 27.66
C SER A 103 5.00 -0.14 27.67
N GLY A 104 4.57 0.88 26.92
CA GLY A 104 3.15 1.11 26.66
C GLY A 104 2.55 0.09 25.67
N THR A 105 3.38 -0.55 24.85
CA THR A 105 2.96 -1.47 23.77
C THR A 105 3.88 -2.70 23.72
N PRO A 106 3.90 -3.55 24.76
CA PRO A 106 4.84 -4.67 24.82
C PRO A 106 4.52 -5.71 23.71
N PRO A 107 5.51 -6.17 22.94
CA PRO A 107 5.35 -7.24 21.96
C PRO A 107 5.15 -8.58 22.67
N ILE A 108 3.88 -9.01 22.75
CA ILE A 108 3.45 -10.27 23.41
C ILE A 108 2.75 -11.25 22.44
N HIS A 109 2.80 -10.98 21.13
CA HIS A 109 2.01 -11.68 20.11
C HIS A 109 2.57 -13.05 19.69
N ASP A 110 3.86 -13.30 19.90
CA ASP A 110 4.50 -14.58 19.60
C ASP A 110 5.61 -14.90 20.62
N PHE A 111 6.06 -16.15 20.64
CA PHE A 111 7.09 -16.59 21.58
C PHE A 111 8.44 -15.86 21.38
N GLY A 112 8.78 -15.52 20.13
CA GLY A 112 9.98 -14.76 19.81
C GLY A 112 9.94 -13.34 20.40
N ALA A 113 8.77 -12.72 20.39
CA ALA A 113 8.48 -11.43 20.99
C ALA A 113 8.61 -11.49 22.52
N LEU A 114 8.09 -12.52 23.19
CA LEU A 114 8.27 -12.73 24.63
C LEU A 114 9.74 -12.85 25.03
N LYS A 115 10.55 -13.55 24.23
CA LYS A 115 12.00 -13.66 24.45
C LYS A 115 12.72 -12.31 24.41
N THR A 116 12.18 -11.31 23.71
CA THR A 116 12.76 -9.96 23.74
C THR A 116 12.62 -9.33 25.12
N ILE A 117 11.53 -9.60 25.85
CA ILE A 117 11.34 -9.16 27.25
C ILE A 117 12.27 -9.94 28.16
N SER A 118 12.30 -11.27 28.01
CA SER A 118 13.06 -12.17 28.89
C SER A 118 14.57 -11.87 28.85
N ALA A 119 15.08 -11.40 27.71
CA ALA A 119 16.47 -10.97 27.56
C ALA A 119 16.88 -9.85 28.52
N PHE A 120 15.98 -8.90 28.84
CA PHE A 120 16.26 -7.83 29.81
C PHE A 120 16.24 -8.32 31.26
N LEU A 121 15.62 -9.47 31.51
CA LEU A 121 15.52 -10.12 32.81
C LEU A 121 16.56 -11.23 33.00
N ASN A 122 17.45 -11.44 32.01
CA ASN A 122 18.41 -12.54 31.97
C ASN A 122 17.75 -13.93 32.09
N LEU A 123 16.56 -14.09 31.51
CA LEU A 123 15.81 -15.36 31.49
C LEU A 123 15.80 -15.97 30.09
N HIS A 124 16.05 -17.27 30.02
CA HIS A 124 16.03 -18.04 28.78
C HIS A 124 14.74 -18.87 28.68
N LEU A 125 13.82 -18.49 27.79
CA LEU A 125 12.51 -19.16 27.65
C LEU A 125 12.54 -20.44 26.82
N GLY A 126 13.56 -20.64 25.97
CA GLY A 126 13.69 -21.86 25.16
C GLY A 126 14.10 -21.60 23.72
N VAL A 127 13.94 -22.62 22.88
CA VAL A 127 14.28 -22.59 21.45
C VAL A 127 13.16 -21.89 20.67
N ASP A 128 13.54 -21.16 19.63
CA ASP A 128 12.60 -20.52 18.72
C ASP A 128 12.19 -21.48 17.60
N ASP A 129 10.96 -21.33 17.09
CA ASP A 129 10.59 -21.94 15.81
C ASP A 129 10.80 -20.94 14.67
N ASP A 130 11.60 -21.34 13.68
CA ASP A 130 11.81 -20.56 12.47
C ASP A 130 10.58 -20.54 11.54
N GLY A 131 9.65 -21.47 11.71
CA GLY A 131 8.36 -21.50 11.01
C GLY A 131 7.35 -20.46 11.53
N GLU A 132 7.51 -20.01 12.77
CA GLU A 132 6.47 -19.29 13.52
C GLU A 132 6.66 -17.76 13.48
N GLY A 133 5.59 -17.05 13.13
CA GLY A 133 5.52 -15.60 13.23
C GLY A 133 6.13 -14.82 12.06
N GLN A 134 5.74 -13.54 11.97
CA GLN A 134 6.27 -12.57 10.99
C GLN A 134 6.93 -11.37 11.67
N SER A 135 7.20 -11.46 12.97
CA SER A 135 7.81 -10.41 13.75
C SER A 135 9.16 -9.99 13.16
N LEU A 136 9.54 -8.73 13.37
CA LEU A 136 10.78 -8.16 12.83
C LEU A 136 12.00 -8.97 13.30
N GLN A 137 11.95 -9.52 14.51
CA GLN A 137 13.03 -10.33 15.08
C GLN A 137 13.17 -11.69 14.39
N VAL A 138 12.07 -12.37 14.09
CA VAL A 138 12.07 -13.62 13.29
C VAL A 138 12.66 -13.35 11.90
N LYS A 139 12.29 -12.24 11.26
CA LYS A 139 12.85 -11.83 9.96
C LYS A 139 14.35 -11.52 10.03
N LYS A 140 14.83 -10.90 11.11
CA LYS A 140 16.25 -10.60 11.33
C LYS A 140 17.05 -11.89 11.52
N ARG A 141 16.58 -12.79 12.38
CA ARG A 141 17.18 -14.11 12.62
C ARG A 141 17.30 -14.91 11.33
N LYS A 142 16.23 -14.99 10.53
CA LYS A 142 16.24 -15.67 9.21
C LYS A 142 17.29 -15.12 8.24
N ARG A 143 17.67 -13.84 8.34
CA ARG A 143 18.72 -13.23 7.50
C ARG A 143 20.13 -13.55 7.99
N GLU A 144 20.28 -13.81 9.28
CA GLU A 144 21.56 -14.09 9.94
C GLU A 144 21.89 -15.59 9.97
N GLN A 145 20.94 -16.46 9.59
CA GLN A 145 21.13 -17.90 9.49
C GLN A 145 22.22 -18.28 8.49
N THR A 146 23.10 -19.19 8.93
CA THR A 146 24.03 -19.91 8.08
C THR A 146 23.30 -20.87 7.15
N ALA A 147 23.98 -21.29 6.07
CA ALA A 147 23.42 -22.27 5.13
C ALA A 147 23.05 -23.60 5.80
N VAL A 148 23.80 -23.99 6.84
CA VAL A 148 23.56 -25.21 7.63
C VAL A 148 22.32 -25.05 8.50
N GLU A 149 22.21 -23.96 9.28
CA GLU A 149 21.02 -23.69 10.10
C GLU A 149 19.75 -23.62 9.26
N LYS A 150 19.82 -22.97 8.10
CA LYS A 150 18.71 -22.91 7.14
C LYS A 150 18.33 -24.29 6.60
N PHE A 151 19.29 -25.19 6.38
CA PHE A 151 19.00 -26.55 5.96
C PHE A 151 18.35 -27.38 7.09
N HIS A 152 18.81 -27.20 8.33
CA HIS A 152 18.24 -27.85 9.50
C HIS A 152 16.80 -27.41 9.79
N SER A 153 16.47 -26.13 9.63
CA SER A 153 15.09 -25.64 9.83
C SER A 153 14.08 -26.21 8.84
N PHE A 154 14.51 -26.69 7.65
CA PHE A 154 13.62 -27.43 6.74
C PHE A 154 13.44 -28.91 7.12
N ARG A 155 14.33 -29.47 7.95
CA ARG A 155 14.28 -30.88 8.37
C ARG A 155 13.50 -31.07 9.66
N GLU A 156 13.51 -30.08 10.54
CA GLU A 156 12.89 -30.16 11.86
C GLU A 156 11.47 -29.62 11.81
N VAL A 157 10.50 -30.52 11.67
CA VAL A 157 9.09 -30.20 11.93
C VAL A 157 8.81 -30.57 13.38
N HIS A 158 8.60 -29.58 14.23
CA HIS A 158 8.27 -29.80 15.63
C HIS A 158 6.85 -30.38 15.80
N SER A 159 6.63 -31.15 16.87
CA SER A 159 5.32 -31.70 17.18
C SER A 159 4.37 -30.63 17.73
N LEU A 160 3.06 -30.85 17.61
CA LEU A 160 2.04 -29.95 18.18
C LEU A 160 2.20 -29.78 19.70
N GLU A 161 2.58 -30.84 20.41
CA GLU A 161 2.86 -30.81 21.85
C GLU A 161 4.03 -29.89 22.19
N TRP A 162 5.07 -29.86 21.35
CA TRP A 162 6.21 -28.96 21.54
C TRP A 162 5.80 -27.49 21.41
N HIS A 163 4.91 -27.17 20.45
CA HIS A 163 4.33 -25.83 20.34
C HIS A 163 3.46 -25.47 21.54
N ALA A 164 2.61 -26.41 21.99
CA ALA A 164 1.77 -26.21 23.16
C ALA A 164 2.59 -25.94 24.43
N HIS A 165 3.66 -26.71 24.64
CA HIS A 165 4.56 -26.52 25.78
C HIS A 165 5.28 -25.16 25.74
N ARG A 166 5.72 -24.70 24.56
CA ARG A 166 6.30 -23.35 24.41
C ARG A 166 5.29 -22.25 24.73
N HIS A 167 4.05 -22.41 24.31
CA HIS A 167 2.99 -21.47 24.66
C HIS A 167 2.76 -21.43 26.17
N GLU A 168 2.70 -22.58 26.84
CA GLU A 168 2.56 -22.68 28.30
C GLU A 168 3.74 -22.02 29.03
N LEU A 169 4.98 -22.25 28.58
CA LEU A 169 6.16 -21.58 29.12
C LEU A 169 6.11 -20.05 28.93
N GLY A 170 5.68 -19.60 27.76
CA GLY A 170 5.48 -18.18 27.46
C GLY A 170 4.43 -17.55 28.37
N GLN A 171 3.30 -18.22 28.58
CA GLN A 171 2.23 -17.76 29.46
C GLN A 171 2.68 -17.73 30.92
N GLY A 172 3.36 -18.78 31.40
CA GLY A 172 3.90 -18.80 32.76
C GLY A 172 4.93 -17.70 33.01
N PHE A 173 5.72 -17.32 31.99
CA PHE A 173 6.60 -16.15 32.07
C PHE A 173 5.81 -14.85 32.21
N LEU A 174 4.76 -14.66 31.40
CA LEU A 174 3.89 -13.48 31.47
C LEU A 174 3.24 -13.36 32.84
N ASP A 175 2.60 -14.43 33.32
CA ASP A 175 1.89 -14.46 34.61
C ASP A 175 2.81 -14.15 35.79
N ARG A 176 4.09 -14.53 35.70
CA ARG A 176 5.05 -14.38 36.78
C ARG A 176 5.77 -13.03 36.78
N PHE A 177 6.14 -12.51 35.60
CA PHE A 177 7.07 -11.39 35.47
C PHE A 177 6.47 -10.14 34.82
N VAL A 178 5.31 -10.25 34.17
CA VAL A 178 4.67 -9.14 33.47
C VAL A 178 3.40 -8.74 34.21
N ARG A 179 3.17 -7.44 34.33
CA ARG A 179 1.94 -6.89 34.87
C ARG A 179 1.47 -5.75 33.99
N GLN A 180 0.17 -5.66 33.79
CA GLN A 180 -0.46 -4.55 33.10
C GLN A 180 -1.05 -3.60 34.14
N ASN A 181 -0.59 -2.35 34.15
CA ASN A 181 -1.23 -1.30 34.91
C ASN A 181 -2.27 -0.63 34.00
N ILE A 182 -3.53 -0.63 34.42
CA ILE A 182 -4.58 0.11 33.73
C ILE A 182 -4.49 1.56 34.21
N ALA A 183 -4.47 2.52 33.28
CA ALA A 183 -4.50 3.93 33.65
C ALA A 183 -5.91 4.29 34.14
N GLU A 184 -6.03 4.68 35.41
CA GLU A 184 -7.28 5.20 36.01
C GLU A 184 -7.53 6.63 35.52
N ILE A 185 -7.81 6.78 34.22
CA ILE A 185 -8.02 8.08 33.54
C ILE A 185 -9.50 8.27 33.14
N ASP A 186 -10.40 7.47 33.70
CA ASP A 186 -11.84 7.50 33.41
C ASP A 186 -12.51 8.82 33.76
N GLU A 187 -11.95 9.54 34.73
CA GLU A 187 -12.37 10.88 35.12
C GLU A 187 -12.06 11.95 34.07
N ILE A 188 -11.13 11.70 33.14
CA ILE A 188 -10.82 12.64 32.06
C ILE A 188 -11.84 12.44 30.95
N PRO A 189 -12.76 13.41 30.75
CA PRO A 189 -13.85 13.23 29.83
C PRO A 189 -13.33 13.22 28.38
N SER A 190 -13.92 12.38 27.54
CA SER A 190 -13.64 12.33 26.12
C SER A 190 -14.90 12.05 25.29
N THR A 191 -14.92 12.55 24.07
CA THR A 191 -15.98 12.29 23.08
C THR A 191 -15.36 11.75 21.80
N THR A 192 -15.94 10.71 21.22
CA THR A 192 -15.51 10.19 19.91
C THR A 192 -16.59 10.47 18.87
N GLU A 193 -16.21 11.13 17.77
CA GLU A 193 -17.08 11.43 16.65
C GLU A 193 -16.53 10.81 15.36
N ILE A 194 -17.40 10.07 14.66
CA ILE A 194 -17.10 9.56 13.32
C ILE A 194 -17.58 10.59 12.29
N LYS A 195 -16.68 11.03 11.42
CA LYS A 195 -16.95 11.91 10.28
C LYS A 195 -16.93 11.08 9.01
N SER A 196 -18.11 10.70 8.55
CA SER A 196 -18.31 10.01 7.29
C SER A 196 -18.10 10.97 6.12
N VAL A 197 -17.25 10.56 5.17
CA VAL A 197 -16.87 11.35 3.99
C VAL A 197 -17.38 10.64 2.74
N ASN A 198 -18.39 11.22 2.10
CA ASN A 198 -18.88 10.76 0.80
C ASN A 198 -17.93 11.29 -0.27
N LEU A 199 -17.05 10.43 -0.79
CA LEU A 199 -16.08 10.83 -1.82
C LEU A 199 -16.79 11.40 -3.06
N PRO A 200 -16.30 12.50 -3.66
CA PRO A 200 -16.81 13.03 -4.91
C PRO A 200 -16.73 12.00 -6.03
N ALA A 201 -17.53 12.19 -7.07
CA ALA A 201 -17.64 11.28 -8.21
C ALA A 201 -16.28 10.89 -8.81
N ALA A 202 -15.43 11.88 -9.08
CA ALA A 202 -14.10 11.67 -9.65
C ALA A 202 -13.19 10.86 -8.71
N GLU A 203 -13.12 11.22 -7.43
CA GLU A 203 -12.31 10.52 -6.42
C GLU A 203 -12.80 9.07 -6.23
N ARG A 204 -14.12 8.90 -6.15
CA ARG A 204 -14.76 7.60 -5.97
C ARG A 204 -14.57 6.70 -7.18
N ALA A 205 -14.69 7.24 -8.39
CA ALA A 205 -14.51 6.45 -9.61
C ALA A 205 -13.10 5.87 -9.71
N ILE A 206 -12.09 6.70 -9.40
CA ILE A 206 -10.70 6.29 -9.37
C ILE A 206 -10.43 5.27 -8.26
N TYR A 207 -11.00 5.47 -7.07
CA TYR A 207 -10.89 4.50 -5.97
C TYR A 207 -11.43 3.13 -6.39
N LEU A 208 -12.63 3.07 -6.96
CA LEU A 208 -13.27 1.83 -7.36
C LEU A 208 -12.53 1.10 -8.48
N GLU A 209 -11.91 1.84 -9.41
CA GLU A 209 -11.05 1.22 -10.42
C GLU A 209 -9.86 0.50 -9.76
N LEU A 210 -9.17 1.20 -8.84
CA LEU A 210 -8.03 0.63 -8.14
C LEU A 210 -8.47 -0.59 -7.31
N GLU A 211 -9.57 -0.48 -6.59
CA GLU A 211 -10.14 -1.57 -5.80
C GLU A 211 -10.46 -2.79 -6.66
N HIS A 212 -11.09 -2.59 -7.81
CA HIS A 212 -11.40 -3.66 -8.74
C HIS A 212 -10.15 -4.33 -9.30
N HIS A 213 -9.16 -3.54 -9.69
CA HIS A 213 -7.91 -4.06 -10.18
C HIS A 213 -7.19 -4.89 -9.11
N LEU A 214 -7.19 -4.44 -7.85
CA LEU A 214 -6.57 -5.15 -6.73
C LEU A 214 -7.36 -6.40 -6.31
N ARG A 215 -8.70 -6.35 -6.32
CA ARG A 215 -9.56 -7.51 -6.04
C ARG A 215 -9.48 -8.57 -7.13
N ALA A 216 -9.33 -8.19 -8.39
CA ALA A 216 -9.04 -9.13 -9.48
C ALA A 216 -7.70 -9.88 -9.31
N LEU A 217 -6.82 -9.35 -8.46
CA LEU A 217 -5.56 -9.96 -8.05
C LEU A 217 -5.66 -10.63 -6.65
N ASP A 218 -6.88 -10.90 -6.20
CA ASP A 218 -7.25 -11.52 -4.92
C ASP A 218 -6.76 -10.78 -3.66
N MET A 219 -6.41 -9.48 -3.75
CA MET A 219 -5.82 -8.71 -2.63
C MET A 219 -4.53 -9.31 -2.03
N THR A 220 -4.04 -10.45 -2.55
CA THR A 220 -2.82 -11.15 -2.10
C THR A 220 -1.52 -10.42 -2.49
N VAL A 221 -1.66 -9.21 -3.02
CA VAL A 221 -0.62 -8.46 -3.70
C VAL A 221 0.28 -7.79 -2.67
N LYS A 222 1.54 -8.23 -2.61
CA LYS A 222 2.62 -7.59 -1.87
C LYS A 222 3.69 -7.10 -2.83
N ARG A 223 4.31 -5.96 -2.54
CA ARG A 223 5.44 -5.46 -3.33
C ARG A 223 6.62 -6.44 -3.25
N GLY A 224 6.83 -7.24 -4.30
CA GLY A 224 7.88 -8.27 -4.41
C GLY A 224 9.29 -7.72 -4.61
N LYS A 225 10.32 -8.50 -4.25
CA LYS A 225 11.72 -8.20 -4.58
C LYS A 225 12.03 -8.66 -6.01
N LYS A 226 12.36 -7.70 -6.88
CA LYS A 226 13.00 -7.84 -8.21
C LYS A 226 12.95 -9.26 -8.81
N SER A 227 11.77 -9.72 -9.20
CA SER A 227 11.62 -10.75 -10.23
C SER A 227 11.07 -10.06 -11.49
N GLU A 228 11.53 -10.48 -12.66
CA GLU A 228 11.21 -9.86 -13.95
C GLU A 228 9.82 -10.25 -14.51
N SER A 229 8.96 -10.90 -13.70
CA SER A 229 7.62 -11.26 -14.15
C SER A 229 6.79 -10.01 -14.46
N ASP A 230 6.21 -9.97 -15.66
CA ASP A 230 5.34 -8.89 -16.11
C ASP A 230 4.11 -8.68 -15.20
N ARG A 231 3.66 -9.74 -14.51
CA ARG A 231 2.63 -9.65 -13.46
C ARG A 231 3.09 -8.76 -12.29
N GLU A 232 4.34 -8.89 -11.85
CA GLU A 232 4.89 -8.09 -10.75
C GLU A 232 5.12 -6.63 -11.15
N LYS A 233 5.45 -6.35 -12.41
CA LYS A 233 5.56 -4.98 -12.94
C LYS A 233 4.22 -4.25 -12.92
N ARG A 234 3.14 -4.91 -13.34
CA ARG A 234 1.77 -4.37 -13.28
C ARG A 234 1.29 -4.16 -11.85
N VAL A 235 1.58 -5.12 -10.98
CA VAL A 235 1.33 -5.03 -9.55
C VAL A 235 2.06 -3.83 -8.95
N ALA A 236 3.34 -3.64 -9.27
CA ALA A 236 4.13 -2.52 -8.77
C ALA A 236 3.62 -1.18 -9.30
N GLN A 237 3.17 -1.13 -10.56
CA GLN A 237 2.55 0.07 -11.14
C GLN A 237 1.23 0.42 -10.46
N ALA A 238 0.41 -0.57 -10.11
CA ALA A 238 -0.87 -0.35 -9.45
C ALA A 238 -0.73 0.02 -7.96
N LEU A 239 0.25 -0.56 -7.25
CA LEU A 239 0.50 -0.26 -5.85
C LEU A 239 1.29 1.05 -5.64
N GLY A 240 2.06 1.48 -6.63
CA GLY A 240 2.88 2.69 -6.56
C GLY A 240 3.88 2.64 -5.40
N GLU A 241 3.76 3.59 -4.46
CA GLU A 241 4.59 3.64 -3.25
C GLU A 241 4.11 2.72 -2.12
N SER A 242 2.95 2.07 -2.28
CA SER A 242 2.31 1.26 -1.22
C SER A 242 2.89 -0.16 -1.13
N GLY A 243 2.94 -0.71 0.09
CA GLY A 243 3.39 -2.07 0.37
C GLY A 243 2.31 -3.14 0.20
N THR A 244 1.06 -2.81 0.50
CA THR A 244 -0.11 -3.70 0.40
C THR A 244 -1.26 -3.07 -0.37
N ALA A 245 -2.22 -3.88 -0.81
CA ALA A 245 -3.41 -3.44 -1.52
C ALA A 245 -4.29 -2.53 -0.65
N GLU A 246 -4.46 -2.88 0.62
CA GLU A 246 -5.22 -2.10 1.61
C GLU A 246 -4.57 -0.73 1.87
N GLU A 247 -3.23 -0.67 1.93
CA GLU A 247 -2.50 0.59 2.06
C GLU A 247 -2.74 1.50 0.84
N ALA A 248 -2.69 0.94 -0.37
CA ALA A 248 -2.93 1.69 -1.60
C ALA A 248 -4.36 2.29 -1.63
N LEU A 249 -5.35 1.51 -1.21
CA LEU A 249 -6.75 1.94 -1.14
C LEU A 249 -6.96 3.03 -0.07
N LEU A 250 -6.41 2.85 1.15
CA LEU A 250 -6.49 3.85 2.22
C LEU A 250 -5.86 5.19 1.82
N LYS A 251 -4.70 5.15 1.15
CA LYS A 251 -4.06 6.36 0.63
C LYS A 251 -4.92 7.05 -0.42
N ARG A 252 -5.54 6.28 -1.32
CA ARG A 252 -6.43 6.80 -2.37
C ARG A 252 -7.68 7.48 -1.81
N CYS A 253 -8.23 6.97 -0.70
CA CYS A 253 -9.32 7.64 0.02
C CYS A 253 -8.89 8.90 0.77
N SER A 254 -7.61 9.00 1.11
CA SER A 254 -7.09 10.06 1.99
C SER A 254 -6.50 11.24 1.22
N HIS A 255 -6.05 11.05 -0.02
CA HIS A 255 -5.49 12.11 -0.82
C HIS A 255 -5.80 11.93 -2.30
N PHE A 256 -6.15 13.03 -2.95
CA PHE A 256 -6.29 13.12 -4.39
C PHE A 256 -5.07 13.85 -4.98
N ASP A 257 -4.23 13.10 -5.70
CA ASP A 257 -3.23 13.68 -6.60
C ASP A 257 -3.45 13.09 -8.00
N LEU A 258 -3.61 13.97 -8.97
CA LEU A 258 -3.41 13.63 -10.37
C LEU A 258 -1.99 14.09 -10.68
N ASP A 259 -1.08 13.14 -10.89
CA ASP A 259 0.33 13.42 -11.23
C ASP A 259 0.50 14.15 -12.59
N THR A 260 -0.56 14.65 -13.19
CA THR A 260 -0.53 15.43 -14.43
C THR A 260 -0.29 16.90 -14.12
N SER A 261 0.74 17.44 -14.77
CA SER A 261 1.30 18.79 -14.59
C SER A 261 0.31 19.96 -14.72
N ASP A 262 -0.91 19.72 -15.20
CA ASP A 262 -1.92 20.75 -15.44
C ASP A 262 -3.08 20.60 -14.45
N LYS A 263 -2.94 21.34 -13.35
CA LYS A 263 -3.98 21.56 -12.33
C LYS A 263 -5.11 22.36 -12.97
N GLU A 264 -6.37 22.00 -12.67
CA GLU A 264 -7.29 22.95 -12.05
C GLU A 264 -8.66 22.38 -11.63
N ASN A 265 -9.26 21.37 -12.28
CA ASN A 265 -10.62 20.91 -11.89
C ASN A 265 -10.78 19.37 -11.88
N ALA A 266 -11.66 18.86 -11.01
CA ALA A 266 -12.04 17.44 -10.95
C ALA A 266 -12.70 16.93 -12.26
N MET A 267 -13.43 17.80 -12.99
CA MET A 267 -13.94 17.47 -14.33
C MET A 267 -12.83 17.29 -15.37
N LYS A 268 -11.83 18.20 -15.40
CA LYS A 268 -10.66 18.08 -16.28
C LYS A 268 -9.86 16.81 -15.97
N ALA A 269 -9.84 16.38 -14.71
CA ALA A 269 -9.22 15.12 -14.31
C ALA A 269 -9.81 13.91 -15.03
N CYS A 270 -11.14 13.79 -15.05
CA CYS A 270 -11.83 12.69 -15.70
C CYS A 270 -11.59 12.71 -17.22
N GLU A 271 -11.54 13.88 -17.86
CA GLU A 271 -11.18 14.02 -19.27
C GLU A 271 -9.74 13.54 -19.56
N VAL A 272 -8.78 14.01 -18.76
CA VAL A 272 -7.37 13.61 -18.88
C VAL A 272 -7.21 12.10 -18.65
N ILE A 273 -7.96 11.51 -17.71
CA ILE A 273 -7.97 10.07 -17.49
C ILE A 273 -8.56 9.35 -18.70
N VAL A 274 -9.68 9.80 -19.26
CA VAL A 274 -10.29 9.18 -20.46
C VAL A 274 -9.31 9.22 -21.64
N GLU A 275 -8.62 10.34 -21.86
CA GLU A 275 -7.58 10.45 -22.90
C GLU A 275 -6.41 9.49 -22.67
N GLU A 276 -5.92 9.42 -21.43
CA GLU A 276 -4.82 8.52 -21.06
C GLU A 276 -5.22 7.04 -21.21
N ARG A 277 -6.45 6.68 -20.81
CA ARG A 277 -6.99 5.32 -21.01
C ARG A 277 -7.16 5.01 -22.49
N LYS A 278 -7.57 5.98 -23.30
CA LYS A 278 -7.65 5.82 -24.76
C LYS A 278 -6.26 5.57 -25.36
N LYS A 279 -5.23 6.33 -24.97
CA LYS A 279 -3.84 6.06 -25.38
C LYS A 279 -3.36 4.67 -24.98
N GLN A 280 -3.68 4.23 -23.75
CA GLN A 280 -3.32 2.88 -23.28
C GLN A 280 -4.03 1.78 -24.08
N LEU A 281 -5.30 2.00 -24.44
CA LEU A 281 -6.05 1.10 -25.30
C LEU A 281 -5.41 1.03 -26.70
N ASP A 282 -5.09 2.18 -27.30
CA ASP A 282 -4.49 2.26 -28.64
C ASP A 282 -3.11 1.60 -28.68
N ASN A 283 -2.29 1.78 -27.64
CA ASN A 283 -1.01 1.07 -27.49
C ASN A 283 -1.19 -0.45 -27.42
N CYS A 284 -2.18 -0.93 -26.65
CA CYS A 284 -2.50 -2.35 -26.53
C CYS A 284 -2.99 -2.93 -27.87
N LYS A 285 -3.82 -2.19 -28.62
CA LYS A 285 -4.25 -2.55 -29.98
C LYS A 285 -3.06 -2.70 -30.92
N ALA A 286 -2.14 -1.74 -30.92
CA ALA A 286 -0.95 -1.76 -31.77
C ALA A 286 -0.04 -2.96 -31.44
N GLU A 287 0.14 -3.27 -30.15
CA GLU A 287 0.90 -4.45 -29.71
C GLU A 287 0.24 -5.76 -30.14
N LEU A 288 -1.09 -5.87 -29.95
CA LEU A 288 -1.86 -7.04 -30.37
C LEU A 288 -1.78 -7.25 -31.88
N LEU A 289 -1.94 -6.18 -32.68
CA LEU A 289 -1.85 -6.24 -34.14
C LEU A 289 -0.48 -6.72 -34.60
N LYS A 290 0.60 -6.21 -33.99
CA LYS A 290 1.97 -6.66 -34.28
C LYS A 290 2.13 -8.16 -33.99
N LYS A 291 1.64 -8.63 -32.83
CA LYS A 291 1.74 -10.04 -32.42
C LYS A 291 0.90 -10.97 -33.29
N LEU A 292 -0.30 -10.55 -33.68
CA LEU A 292 -1.15 -11.26 -34.63
C LEU A 292 -0.45 -11.43 -36.00
N GLY A 293 0.22 -10.38 -36.49
CA GLY A 293 1.00 -10.44 -37.72
C GLY A 293 2.24 -11.35 -37.63
N GLU A 294 2.93 -11.38 -36.48
CA GLU A 294 4.04 -12.30 -36.20
C GLU A 294 3.56 -13.76 -36.20
N ALA A 295 2.46 -14.05 -35.51
CA ALA A 295 1.88 -15.39 -35.44
C ALA A 295 1.37 -15.88 -36.80
N LEU A 296 0.74 -15.02 -37.61
CA LEU A 296 0.31 -15.38 -38.96
C LEU A 296 1.49 -15.79 -39.86
N LYS A 297 2.60 -15.05 -39.82
CA LYS A 297 3.83 -15.39 -40.57
C LYS A 297 4.41 -16.72 -40.10
N MET A 298 4.34 -17.00 -38.80
CA MET A 298 4.85 -18.25 -38.23
C MET A 298 3.95 -19.45 -38.61
N GLU A 299 2.64 -19.29 -38.58
CA GLU A 299 1.67 -20.30 -39.04
C GLU A 299 1.86 -20.62 -40.52
N GLN A 300 2.11 -19.62 -41.38
CA GLN A 300 2.44 -19.83 -42.79
C GLN A 300 3.75 -20.62 -42.99
N LYS A 301 4.77 -20.39 -42.14
CA LYS A 301 6.05 -21.12 -42.18
C LYS A 301 5.92 -22.57 -41.71
N ILE A 302 5.07 -22.85 -40.72
CA ILE A 302 4.85 -24.20 -40.17
C ILE A 302 4.12 -25.10 -41.19
N GLY A 303 3.17 -24.54 -41.94
CA GLY A 303 2.42 -25.26 -42.97
C GLY A 303 1.27 -26.13 -42.43
N LYS A 304 0.89 -27.20 -43.15
CA LYS A 304 -0.21 -28.10 -42.73
C LYS A 304 0.27 -29.10 -41.67
N VAL A 305 -0.38 -29.09 -40.51
CA VAL A 305 -0.18 -30.03 -39.39
C VAL A 305 -1.47 -30.85 -39.21
N GLU A 306 -1.37 -32.09 -38.71
CA GLU A 306 -2.50 -33.03 -38.53
C GLU A 306 -3.53 -32.63 -37.43
N GLY A 307 -3.45 -31.41 -36.89
CA GLY A 307 -4.38 -30.88 -35.90
C GLY A 307 -4.57 -29.36 -36.00
N GLU A 308 -5.64 -28.85 -35.40
CA GLU A 308 -5.87 -27.40 -35.28
C GLU A 308 -4.81 -26.78 -34.37
N SER A 309 -4.11 -25.75 -34.85
CA SER A 309 -3.18 -25.00 -34.01
C SER A 309 -3.94 -24.14 -33.01
N LEU A 310 -3.35 -23.89 -31.83
CA LEU A 310 -3.92 -23.04 -30.79
C LEU A 310 -4.27 -21.62 -31.30
N PHE A 311 -3.53 -21.14 -32.32
CA PHE A 311 -3.78 -19.86 -32.97
C PHE A 311 -5.04 -19.90 -33.85
N ARG A 312 -5.27 -20.97 -34.62
CA ARG A 312 -6.51 -21.15 -35.38
C ARG A 312 -7.73 -21.28 -34.47
N GLU A 313 -7.58 -22.04 -33.40
CA GLU A 313 -8.60 -22.14 -32.35
C GLU A 313 -8.92 -20.74 -31.79
N TYR A 314 -7.88 -19.95 -31.46
CA TYR A 314 -8.05 -18.58 -30.98
C TYR A 314 -8.81 -17.70 -31.99
N VAL A 315 -8.43 -17.71 -33.27
CA VAL A 315 -9.11 -16.92 -34.31
C VAL A 315 -10.57 -17.33 -34.46
N ARG A 316 -10.87 -18.64 -34.42
CA ARG A 316 -12.24 -19.16 -34.49
C ARG A 316 -13.07 -18.72 -33.29
N VAL A 317 -12.54 -18.87 -32.08
CA VAL A 317 -13.23 -18.49 -30.84
C VAL A 317 -13.50 -16.99 -30.83
N THR A 318 -12.52 -16.14 -31.16
CA THR A 318 -12.68 -14.68 -31.19
C THR A 318 -13.72 -14.21 -32.23
N ARG A 319 -13.82 -14.89 -33.39
CA ARG A 319 -14.82 -14.55 -34.42
C ARG A 319 -16.22 -15.07 -34.11
N ASN A 320 -16.36 -16.26 -33.50
CA ASN A 320 -17.66 -16.91 -33.30
C ASN A 320 -18.24 -16.68 -31.90
N GLU A 321 -17.45 -16.94 -30.86
CA GLU A 321 -17.88 -16.88 -29.46
C GLU A 321 -17.58 -15.52 -28.80
N GLY A 322 -16.62 -14.77 -29.36
CA GLY A 322 -16.16 -13.48 -28.85
C GLY A 322 -15.26 -13.58 -27.63
N VAL A 323 -14.89 -12.43 -27.08
CA VAL A 323 -13.94 -12.31 -25.94
C VAL A 323 -14.65 -12.00 -24.61
N GLY A 324 -15.96 -12.27 -24.53
CA GLY A 324 -16.77 -12.11 -23.31
C GLY A 324 -17.19 -10.67 -23.01
N ASP A 325 -17.04 -9.76 -23.96
CA ASP A 325 -17.57 -8.39 -23.94
C ASP A 325 -17.80 -7.93 -25.39
N LYS A 326 -18.96 -7.35 -25.70
CA LYS A 326 -19.37 -7.02 -27.08
C LYS A 326 -18.42 -6.03 -27.75
N ASP A 327 -18.20 -4.85 -27.15
CA ASP A 327 -17.35 -3.81 -27.76
C ASP A 327 -15.90 -4.29 -27.89
N ALA A 328 -15.40 -5.08 -26.92
CA ALA A 328 -14.07 -5.66 -27.02
C ALA A 328 -13.99 -6.75 -28.11
N THR A 329 -15.09 -7.46 -28.37
CA THR A 329 -15.18 -8.45 -29.44
C THR A 329 -15.15 -7.78 -30.80
N GLU A 330 -15.90 -6.69 -31.00
CA GLU A 330 -15.88 -5.90 -32.23
C GLU A 330 -14.46 -5.40 -32.52
N GLN A 331 -13.78 -4.79 -31.53
CA GLN A 331 -12.40 -4.34 -31.69
C GLN A 331 -11.40 -5.48 -31.96
N ALA A 332 -11.56 -6.63 -31.29
CA ALA A 332 -10.70 -7.79 -31.54
C ALA A 332 -10.90 -8.34 -32.97
N GLN A 333 -12.13 -8.35 -33.48
CA GLN A 333 -12.44 -8.79 -34.84
C GLN A 333 -11.91 -7.81 -35.89
N GLU A 334 -12.01 -6.51 -35.64
CA GLU A 334 -11.38 -5.47 -36.47
C GLU A 334 -9.87 -5.70 -36.58
N LEU A 335 -9.17 -5.91 -35.45
CA LEU A 335 -7.73 -6.18 -35.45
C LEU A 335 -7.35 -7.46 -36.20
N LEU A 336 -8.18 -8.50 -36.13
CA LEU A 336 -7.98 -9.72 -36.93
C LEU A 336 -8.10 -9.45 -38.44
N ASN A 337 -9.02 -8.57 -38.82
CA ASN A 337 -9.21 -8.17 -40.22
C ASN A 337 -8.06 -7.25 -40.70
N GLU A 338 -7.62 -6.29 -39.88
CA GLU A 338 -6.46 -5.43 -40.14
C GLU A 338 -5.16 -6.23 -40.27
N ALA A 339 -4.99 -7.28 -39.47
CA ALA A 339 -3.88 -8.23 -39.58
C ALA A 339 -4.00 -9.18 -40.78
N GLN A 340 -5.02 -9.01 -41.63
CA GLN A 340 -5.30 -9.81 -42.84
C GLN A 340 -5.44 -11.32 -42.56
N ILE A 341 -5.97 -11.69 -41.39
CA ILE A 341 -6.16 -13.10 -41.01
C ILE A 341 -7.43 -13.64 -41.69
N PRO A 342 -7.36 -14.74 -42.48
CA PRO A 342 -8.52 -15.26 -43.21
C PRO A 342 -9.68 -15.66 -42.30
N ALA A 343 -10.92 -15.34 -42.72
CA ALA A 343 -12.14 -15.69 -41.99
C ALA A 343 -12.46 -17.20 -42.00
N ASN A 344 -12.03 -17.92 -43.04
CA ASN A 344 -12.33 -19.34 -43.26
C ASN A 344 -11.11 -20.22 -42.93
N LEU A 345 -10.74 -20.30 -41.66
CA LEU A 345 -9.97 -21.43 -41.15
C LEU A 345 -10.98 -22.51 -40.73
N LYS A 346 -11.45 -23.31 -41.71
CA LYS A 346 -12.37 -24.42 -41.40
C LYS A 346 -11.72 -25.35 -40.38
N GLY A 347 -12.32 -25.45 -39.20
CA GLY A 347 -11.95 -26.44 -38.20
C GLY A 347 -12.15 -27.84 -38.79
N VAL A 348 -11.17 -28.71 -38.63
CA VAL A 348 -11.41 -30.15 -38.85
C VAL A 348 -12.41 -30.54 -37.77
N THR A 349 -13.62 -30.91 -38.19
CA THR A 349 -14.70 -31.35 -37.31
C THR A 349 -14.20 -32.41 -36.33
N ASN A 350 -14.48 -32.22 -35.04
CA ASN A 350 -14.32 -33.23 -33.99
C ASN A 350 -14.98 -34.54 -34.45
N LYS A 351 -14.16 -35.53 -34.84
CA LYS A 351 -14.54 -36.91 -34.56
C LYS A 351 -14.40 -37.09 -33.05
N GLN A 352 -15.50 -37.42 -32.39
CA GLN A 352 -15.47 -37.95 -31.02
C GLN A 352 -14.38 -39.02 -30.96
N VAL A 353 -13.29 -38.70 -30.24
CA VAL A 353 -12.38 -39.72 -29.75
C VAL A 353 -12.87 -40.01 -28.34
N ASP A 354 -13.65 -41.08 -28.23
CA ASP A 354 -14.04 -41.66 -26.96
C ASP A 354 -12.80 -41.91 -26.08
N GLY A 355 -13.02 -41.75 -24.78
CA GLY A 355 -12.00 -41.65 -23.77
C GLY A 355 -10.97 -42.79 -23.75
N LYS A 356 -9.82 -42.43 -23.14
CA LYS A 356 -8.62 -43.25 -22.84
C LYS A 356 -7.54 -43.28 -23.93
N ASN A 357 -6.80 -42.18 -24.06
CA ASN A 357 -5.33 -42.24 -23.97
C ASN A 357 -4.72 -40.84 -23.84
N LYS A 358 -4.39 -40.46 -22.61
CA LYS A 358 -3.50 -39.32 -22.34
C LYS A 358 -2.06 -39.79 -22.55
N GLY A 359 -1.36 -39.13 -23.46
CA GLY A 359 0.09 -38.97 -23.42
C GLY A 359 0.91 -40.17 -23.88
N LYS A 360 1.22 -40.24 -25.18
CA LYS A 360 2.53 -40.54 -25.78
C LYS A 360 2.32 -40.90 -27.26
N GLY A 361 3.11 -40.27 -28.14
CA GLY A 361 3.17 -40.62 -29.57
C GLY A 361 2.24 -39.82 -30.48
N LYS A 362 2.55 -38.54 -30.76
CA LYS A 362 1.97 -37.83 -31.93
C LYS A 362 2.99 -37.01 -32.75
N ASP A 363 4.25 -36.98 -32.34
CA ASP A 363 5.33 -36.20 -32.98
C ASP A 363 6.46 -37.10 -33.51
N GLU A 364 6.18 -38.35 -33.89
CA GLU A 364 7.22 -39.34 -34.27
C GLU A 364 7.75 -39.17 -35.71
N GLY A 365 7.29 -38.18 -36.48
CA GLY A 365 7.76 -37.93 -37.86
C GLY A 365 8.24 -36.52 -38.18
N LEU A 366 8.29 -35.59 -37.21
CA LEU A 366 8.63 -34.18 -37.44
C LEU A 366 10.11 -33.89 -37.12
N SER A 367 10.79 -33.11 -37.98
CA SER A 367 12.13 -32.57 -37.72
C SER A 367 12.16 -31.76 -36.42
N ASN A 368 13.25 -31.86 -35.64
CA ASN A 368 13.43 -31.11 -34.39
C ASN A 368 13.20 -29.59 -34.57
N SER A 369 13.61 -29.03 -35.72
CA SER A 369 13.38 -27.62 -36.05
C SER A 369 11.88 -27.28 -36.20
N LYS A 370 11.06 -28.18 -36.75
CA LYS A 370 9.60 -27.98 -36.83
C LYS A 370 8.93 -28.08 -35.47
N LYS A 371 9.42 -28.95 -34.58
CA LYS A 371 8.91 -29.05 -33.21
C LYS A 371 9.17 -27.78 -32.41
N GLU A 372 10.35 -27.19 -32.57
CA GLU A 372 10.74 -25.92 -31.96
C GLU A 372 9.87 -24.76 -32.47
N GLN A 373 9.64 -24.68 -33.79
CA GLN A 373 8.73 -23.68 -34.38
C GLN A 373 7.28 -23.83 -33.91
N ILE A 374 6.78 -25.07 -33.77
CA ILE A 374 5.44 -25.34 -33.22
C ILE A 374 5.37 -24.87 -31.76
N TRP A 375 6.41 -25.13 -30.96
CA TRP A 375 6.46 -24.68 -29.57
C TRP A 375 6.48 -23.15 -29.47
N GLU A 376 7.32 -22.47 -30.27
CA GLU A 376 7.39 -21.01 -30.30
C GLU A 376 6.06 -20.38 -30.71
N HIS A 377 5.37 -20.98 -31.68
CA HIS A 377 4.05 -20.53 -32.11
C HIS A 377 2.97 -20.69 -31.02
N ARG A 378 3.07 -21.74 -30.19
CA ARG A 378 2.20 -21.90 -29.02
C ARG A 378 2.45 -20.80 -28.00
N GLU A 379 3.71 -20.48 -27.72
CA GLU A 379 4.07 -19.41 -26.79
C GLU A 379 3.56 -18.04 -27.28
N GLN A 380 3.74 -17.74 -28.57
CA GLN A 380 3.17 -16.55 -29.19
C GLN A 380 1.64 -16.51 -29.09
N THR A 381 0.97 -17.66 -29.21
CA THR A 381 -0.49 -17.74 -29.04
C THR A 381 -0.91 -17.48 -27.59
N HIS A 382 -0.17 -17.98 -26.61
CA HIS A 382 -0.42 -17.68 -25.19
C HIS A 382 -0.27 -16.18 -24.91
N GLU A 383 0.74 -15.55 -25.50
CA GLU A 383 0.96 -14.11 -25.44
C GLU A 383 -0.21 -13.33 -26.08
N ILE A 384 -0.67 -13.73 -27.26
CA ILE A 384 -1.85 -13.13 -27.91
C ILE A 384 -3.10 -13.26 -27.03
N ARG A 385 -3.36 -14.44 -26.45
CA ARG A 385 -4.49 -14.64 -25.53
C ARG A 385 -4.38 -13.74 -24.30
N ARG A 386 -3.16 -13.51 -23.80
CA ARG A 386 -2.90 -12.58 -22.68
C ARG A 386 -3.22 -11.14 -23.07
N ILE A 387 -2.64 -10.63 -24.16
CA ILE A 387 -2.87 -9.26 -24.64
C ILE A 387 -4.36 -9.04 -24.96
N THR A 388 -5.05 -10.06 -25.48
CA THR A 388 -6.50 -9.99 -25.75
C THR A 388 -7.32 -9.84 -24.47
N LYS A 389 -6.94 -10.53 -23.38
CA LYS A 389 -7.58 -10.30 -22.07
C LYS A 389 -7.30 -8.89 -21.55
N GLU A 390 -6.09 -8.36 -21.80
CA GLU A 390 -5.75 -6.98 -21.44
C GLU A 390 -6.57 -5.98 -22.24
N LEU A 391 -6.76 -6.20 -23.55
CA LEU A 391 -7.66 -5.41 -24.40
C LEU A 391 -9.07 -5.33 -23.80
N VAL A 392 -9.66 -6.48 -23.42
CA VAL A 392 -10.98 -6.52 -22.77
C VAL A 392 -11.00 -5.67 -21.50
N GLY A 393 -9.97 -5.76 -20.67
CA GLY A 393 -9.83 -4.94 -19.46
C GLY A 393 -9.75 -3.44 -19.77
N ARG A 394 -8.98 -3.04 -20.80
CA ARG A 394 -8.82 -1.64 -21.21
C ARG A 394 -10.11 -1.07 -21.80
N VAL A 395 -10.84 -1.85 -22.62
CA VAL A 395 -12.16 -1.44 -23.16
C VAL A 395 -13.15 -1.22 -22.03
N ARG A 396 -13.24 -2.16 -21.07
CA ARG A 396 -14.11 -2.02 -19.90
C ARG A 396 -13.77 -0.81 -19.02
N SER A 397 -12.47 -0.58 -18.77
CA SER A 397 -12.01 0.60 -18.01
C SER A 397 -12.36 1.91 -18.74
N LEU A 398 -12.11 2.00 -20.05
CA LEU A 398 -12.49 3.17 -20.84
C LEU A 398 -14.01 3.41 -20.84
N ARG A 399 -14.81 2.35 -20.99
CA ARG A 399 -16.29 2.43 -20.92
C ARG A 399 -16.74 2.98 -19.57
N TYR A 400 -16.16 2.48 -18.48
CA TYR A 400 -16.49 2.94 -17.14
C TYR A 400 -16.18 4.43 -16.93
N PHE A 401 -14.99 4.91 -17.28
CA PHE A 401 -14.67 6.33 -17.14
C PHE A 401 -15.48 7.23 -18.07
N THR A 402 -15.82 6.74 -19.25
CA THR A 402 -16.72 7.46 -20.17
C THR A 402 -18.10 7.58 -19.55
N ALA A 403 -18.66 6.49 -19.00
CA ALA A 403 -19.94 6.50 -18.31
C ALA A 403 -19.93 7.41 -17.07
N VAL A 404 -18.87 7.40 -16.26
CA VAL A 404 -18.70 8.30 -15.11
C VAL A 404 -18.68 9.76 -15.57
N ARG A 405 -17.89 10.09 -16.61
CA ARG A 405 -17.84 11.44 -17.17
C ARG A 405 -19.20 11.90 -17.69
N ASP A 406 -19.92 11.03 -18.38
CA ASP A 406 -21.23 11.35 -18.95
C ASP A 406 -22.28 11.57 -17.84
N LEU A 407 -22.20 10.79 -16.75
CA LEU A 407 -23.00 11.03 -15.54
C LEU A 407 -22.62 12.35 -14.82
N GLN A 408 -21.34 12.74 -14.81
CA GLN A 408 -20.92 14.02 -14.25
C GLN A 408 -21.43 15.22 -15.09
N ARG A 409 -21.48 15.08 -16.42
CA ARG A 409 -21.97 16.11 -17.36
C ARG A 409 -23.50 16.13 -17.52
N GLN A 410 -24.24 15.40 -16.68
CA GLN A 410 -25.70 15.31 -16.73
C GLN A 410 -26.45 16.65 -16.76
N ARG A 411 -25.84 17.74 -16.25
CA ARG A 411 -26.40 19.09 -16.27
C ARG A 411 -26.37 19.75 -17.64
N GLU A 412 -25.43 19.38 -18.50
CA GLU A 412 -25.28 19.89 -19.87
C GLU A 412 -26.02 18.99 -20.86
N VAL A 413 -25.80 17.67 -20.76
CA VAL A 413 -26.45 16.65 -21.59
C VAL A 413 -26.77 15.44 -20.71
N PRO A 414 -28.04 15.17 -20.38
CA PRO A 414 -28.40 14.00 -19.58
C PRO A 414 -28.14 12.72 -20.39
N PRO A 415 -27.40 11.74 -19.83
CA PRO A 415 -27.19 10.47 -20.51
C PRO A 415 -28.50 9.68 -20.58
N VAL A 416 -28.88 9.26 -21.78
CA VAL A 416 -30.02 8.35 -21.98
C VAL A 416 -29.56 6.94 -21.66
N VAL A 417 -30.00 6.41 -20.51
CA VAL A 417 -29.68 5.05 -20.06
C VAL A 417 -30.89 4.14 -20.28
N SER A 418 -30.69 3.09 -21.08
CA SER A 418 -31.65 1.99 -21.23
C SER A 418 -31.20 0.79 -20.40
N CYS A 419 -32.13 0.16 -19.69
CA CYS A 419 -31.86 -1.01 -18.89
C CYS A 419 -32.20 -2.31 -19.65
N PRO A 420 -31.20 -3.14 -20.00
CA PRO A 420 -31.44 -4.35 -20.80
C PRO A 420 -32.18 -5.45 -20.04
N SER A 421 -32.19 -5.40 -18.71
CA SER A 421 -32.82 -6.43 -17.87
C SER A 421 -34.33 -6.23 -17.74
N CYS A 422 -34.79 -4.98 -17.58
CA CYS A 422 -36.22 -4.68 -17.45
C CYS A 422 -36.85 -4.01 -18.68
N GLY A 423 -36.06 -3.70 -19.71
CA GLY A 423 -36.53 -3.08 -20.95
C GLY A 423 -37.04 -1.64 -20.79
N ARG A 424 -36.75 -0.99 -19.65
CA ARG A 424 -37.05 0.42 -19.45
C ARG A 424 -36.01 1.27 -20.16
N ASP A 425 -36.48 2.06 -21.11
CA ASP A 425 -35.75 3.15 -21.73
C ASP A 425 -35.89 4.42 -20.89
N GLU A 426 -34.91 5.34 -20.97
CA GLU A 426 -34.90 6.61 -20.23
C GLU A 426 -35.02 6.46 -18.70
N VAL A 427 -34.19 5.59 -18.11
CA VAL A 427 -34.16 5.43 -16.65
C VAL A 427 -33.77 6.77 -15.98
N PRO A 428 -34.54 7.25 -14.97
CA PRO A 428 -34.18 8.45 -14.23
C PRO A 428 -32.80 8.32 -13.61
N ILE A 429 -32.00 9.38 -13.65
CA ILE A 429 -30.61 9.42 -13.15
C ILE A 429 -30.49 8.90 -11.71
N GLU A 430 -31.47 9.21 -10.85
CA GLU A 430 -31.55 8.75 -9.45
C GLU A 430 -31.61 7.22 -9.32
N GLU A 431 -32.18 6.56 -10.33
CA GLU A 431 -32.28 5.10 -10.43
C GLU A 431 -31.19 4.49 -11.33
N VAL A 432 -30.28 5.29 -11.90
CA VAL A 432 -29.18 4.76 -12.71
C VAL A 432 -28.10 4.20 -11.81
N ALA A 433 -27.53 3.07 -12.21
CA ALA A 433 -26.31 2.54 -11.64
C ALA A 433 -25.34 2.10 -12.74
N VAL A 434 -24.05 2.29 -12.48
CA VAL A 434 -22.95 1.82 -13.33
C VAL A 434 -22.15 0.75 -12.60
N LEU A 435 -21.78 -0.31 -13.32
CA LEU A 435 -20.90 -1.35 -12.82
C LEU A 435 -19.44 -0.96 -13.04
N SER A 436 -18.65 -0.78 -11.98
CA SER A 436 -17.24 -0.45 -12.11
C SER A 436 -16.39 -1.59 -12.68
N SER A 437 -16.90 -2.83 -12.80
CA SER A 437 -16.15 -3.97 -13.35
C SER A 437 -16.19 -4.04 -14.88
N CYS A 438 -17.19 -3.44 -15.51
CA CYS A 438 -17.39 -3.51 -16.96
C CYS A 438 -17.86 -2.20 -17.61
N GLY A 439 -18.19 -1.18 -16.83
CA GLY A 439 -18.68 0.13 -17.28
C GLY A 439 -20.11 0.14 -17.81
N HIS A 440 -20.87 -0.97 -17.69
CA HIS A 440 -22.25 -1.01 -18.14
C HIS A 440 -23.20 -0.32 -17.16
N MET A 441 -24.20 0.37 -17.70
CA MET A 441 -25.23 1.08 -16.95
C MET A 441 -26.59 0.37 -17.02
N GLY A 442 -27.42 0.57 -15.99
CA GLY A 442 -28.79 0.07 -15.95
C GLY A 442 -29.56 0.60 -14.73
N CYS A 443 -30.78 0.09 -14.52
CA CYS A 443 -31.60 0.41 -13.36
C CYS A 443 -30.96 -0.15 -12.08
N LEU A 444 -30.93 0.61 -10.98
CA LEU A 444 -30.26 0.25 -9.72
C LEU A 444 -30.72 -1.11 -9.21
N LYS A 445 -32.04 -1.35 -9.19
CA LYS A 445 -32.62 -2.62 -8.74
C LYS A 445 -32.11 -3.80 -9.59
N CYS A 446 -32.15 -3.64 -10.91
CA CYS A 446 -31.73 -4.64 -11.88
C CYS A 446 -30.22 -4.93 -11.76
N VAL A 447 -29.41 -3.88 -11.62
CA VAL A 447 -27.97 -3.99 -11.47
C VAL A 447 -27.60 -4.67 -10.15
N MET A 448 -28.29 -4.34 -9.05
CA MET A 448 -28.09 -5.00 -7.76
C MET A 448 -28.48 -6.49 -7.80
N GLU A 449 -29.64 -6.82 -8.36
CA GLU A 449 -30.09 -8.22 -8.48
C GLU A 449 -29.15 -9.07 -9.35
N CYS A 450 -28.62 -8.52 -10.44
CA CYS A 450 -27.61 -9.18 -11.24
C CYS A 450 -26.28 -9.33 -10.48
N ALA A 451 -25.87 -8.29 -9.74
CA ALA A 451 -24.64 -8.30 -8.97
C ALA A 451 -24.68 -9.27 -7.77
N ASP A 452 -25.85 -9.53 -7.19
CA ASP A 452 -26.06 -10.58 -6.18
C ASP A 452 -25.82 -11.99 -6.75
N LYS A 453 -26.03 -12.17 -8.06
CA LYS A 453 -25.76 -13.42 -8.79
C LYS A 453 -24.34 -13.49 -9.36
N GLU A 454 -23.49 -12.53 -9.02
CA GLU A 454 -22.15 -12.35 -9.59
C GLU A 454 -22.11 -12.05 -11.10
N GLU A 455 -23.20 -11.50 -11.68
CA GLU A 455 -23.36 -11.28 -13.12
C GLU A 455 -23.53 -9.80 -13.51
N CYS A 456 -23.13 -9.47 -14.74
CA CYS A 456 -23.39 -8.17 -15.35
C CYS A 456 -24.88 -8.03 -15.74
N VAL A 457 -25.42 -6.81 -15.75
CA VAL A 457 -26.79 -6.52 -16.24
C VAL A 457 -27.01 -6.90 -17.72
N TYR A 458 -25.93 -7.02 -18.49
CA TYR A 458 -25.92 -7.49 -19.89
C TYR A 458 -25.56 -8.99 -20.04
N ALA A 459 -25.52 -9.76 -18.95
CA ALA A 459 -25.20 -11.19 -19.00
C ALA A 459 -26.29 -11.99 -19.71
N ALA A 460 -27.57 -11.69 -19.44
CA ALA A 460 -28.71 -12.36 -20.04
C ALA A 460 -28.77 -12.20 -21.57
N SER A 461 -28.33 -11.06 -22.10
CA SER A 461 -28.24 -10.82 -23.55
C SER A 461 -26.96 -11.39 -24.17
N GLY A 462 -26.06 -11.97 -23.37
CA GLY A 462 -24.76 -12.48 -23.81
C GLY A 462 -23.74 -11.39 -24.16
N ALA A 463 -24.08 -10.11 -24.04
CA ALA A 463 -23.22 -9.00 -24.46
C ALA A 463 -22.05 -8.75 -23.49
N CYS A 464 -22.14 -9.18 -22.23
CA CYS A 464 -21.05 -9.06 -21.27
C CYS A 464 -21.01 -10.23 -20.29
N ARG A 465 -19.84 -10.88 -20.17
CA ARG A 465 -19.56 -11.97 -19.22
C ARG A 465 -18.69 -11.51 -18.05
N ALA A 466 -18.76 -10.24 -17.67
CA ALA A 466 -18.01 -9.72 -16.54
C ALA A 466 -18.67 -10.17 -15.23
N ALA A 467 -17.86 -10.68 -14.29
CA ALA A 467 -18.31 -10.92 -12.92
C ALA A 467 -18.53 -9.57 -12.22
N ALA A 468 -19.69 -9.36 -11.65
CA ALA A 468 -20.04 -8.14 -10.94
C ALA A 468 -20.61 -8.46 -9.57
N ARG A 469 -20.09 -7.84 -8.51
CA ARG A 469 -20.57 -7.99 -7.13
C ARG A 469 -21.28 -6.71 -6.67
N VAL A 470 -22.05 -6.77 -5.59
CA VAL A 470 -22.77 -5.60 -5.04
C VAL A 470 -21.85 -4.42 -4.79
N LEU A 471 -20.61 -4.67 -4.35
CA LEU A 471 -19.58 -3.65 -4.13
C LEU A 471 -19.16 -2.92 -5.41
N ASN A 472 -19.37 -3.54 -6.57
CA ASN A 472 -19.05 -2.99 -7.88
C ASN A 472 -20.17 -2.08 -8.41
N VAL A 473 -21.27 -1.95 -7.67
CA VAL A 473 -22.43 -1.14 -8.07
C VAL A 473 -22.22 0.29 -7.59
N VAL A 474 -22.18 1.19 -8.57
CA VAL A 474 -22.04 2.62 -8.35
C VAL A 474 -23.34 3.29 -8.73
N LYS A 475 -24.00 3.93 -7.76
CA LYS A 475 -25.22 4.69 -8.04
C LYS A 475 -24.89 5.98 -8.80
N GLY A 476 -25.71 6.33 -9.78
CA GLY A 476 -25.55 7.51 -10.62
C GLY A 476 -25.65 8.81 -9.83
N ASP A 477 -26.51 8.87 -8.82
CA ASP A 477 -26.64 10.01 -7.88
C ASP A 477 -25.33 10.30 -7.13
N THR A 478 -24.61 9.25 -6.68
CA THR A 478 -23.32 9.39 -6.00
C THR A 478 -22.20 9.85 -6.93
N LEU A 479 -22.39 9.73 -8.24
CA LEU A 479 -21.47 10.24 -9.27
C LEU A 479 -21.85 11.63 -9.78
N GLY A 480 -22.95 12.20 -9.31
CA GLY A 480 -23.50 13.43 -9.87
C GLY A 480 -23.95 14.42 -8.82
N VAL A 481 -23.01 15.23 -8.29
CA VAL A 481 -22.93 16.69 -8.46
C VAL A 481 -21.49 17.06 -8.05
N ASP A 482 -20.64 17.51 -8.96
CA ASP A 482 -19.46 18.25 -8.53
C ASP A 482 -19.97 19.56 -7.89
N ASP A 483 -19.56 19.84 -6.65
CA ASP A 483 -19.89 21.08 -5.96
C ASP A 483 -19.47 22.26 -6.86
N GLU A 484 -20.41 23.05 -7.38
CA GLU A 484 -20.12 24.34 -8.05
C GLU A 484 -19.28 25.26 -7.14
N ALA A 485 -19.32 25.04 -5.83
CA ALA A 485 -18.50 25.74 -4.85
C ALA A 485 -16.99 25.39 -4.91
N ARG A 486 -16.61 24.29 -5.56
CA ARG A 486 -15.22 23.82 -5.72
C ARG A 486 -14.57 24.29 -7.00
N ASP A 487 -15.33 24.49 -8.06
CA ASP A 487 -14.79 24.94 -9.35
C ASP A 487 -14.09 26.31 -9.21
N GLY A 488 -12.81 26.36 -9.62
CA GLY A 488 -12.02 27.60 -9.66
C GLY A 488 -11.36 28.03 -8.33
N ARG A 489 -11.36 27.21 -7.28
CA ARG A 489 -10.73 27.53 -5.98
C ARG A 489 -9.46 26.71 -5.70
N GLY A 490 -8.37 27.03 -6.41
CA GLY A 490 -7.02 26.62 -6.03
C GLY A 490 -6.74 25.10 -6.09
N LYS A 491 -5.65 24.64 -5.47
CA LYS A 491 -5.25 23.22 -5.49
C LYS A 491 -6.14 22.40 -4.55
N HIS A 492 -6.83 21.40 -5.11
CA HIS A 492 -7.58 20.40 -4.35
C HIS A 492 -6.66 19.31 -3.80
N TYR A 493 -6.90 18.89 -2.55
CA TYR A 493 -6.10 17.85 -1.86
C TYR A 493 -6.89 16.56 -1.61
N GLY A 494 -8.14 16.51 -2.06
CA GLY A 494 -9.10 15.42 -1.80
C GLY A 494 -10.10 15.81 -0.70
N LEU A 495 -11.36 15.40 -0.86
CA LEU A 495 -12.44 15.85 0.03
C LEU A 495 -12.18 15.53 1.50
N LYS A 496 -11.59 14.38 1.81
CA LYS A 496 -11.29 14.01 3.20
C LYS A 496 -10.33 15.00 3.86
N LEU A 497 -9.25 15.38 3.18
CA LEU A 497 -8.31 16.38 3.70
C LEU A 497 -8.93 17.77 3.78
N GLU A 498 -9.77 18.13 2.80
CA GLU A 498 -10.52 19.40 2.84
C GLU A 498 -11.45 19.47 4.05
N GLN A 499 -12.14 18.37 4.41
CA GLN A 499 -12.96 18.31 5.61
C GLN A 499 -12.13 18.35 6.90
N VAL A 500 -10.94 17.74 6.94
CA VAL A 500 -10.00 17.88 8.07
C VAL A 500 -9.56 19.34 8.23
N ILE A 501 -9.19 20.01 7.13
CA ILE A 501 -8.83 21.43 7.13
C ILE A 501 -10.02 22.29 7.59
N HIS A 502 -11.23 21.98 7.12
CA HIS A 502 -12.45 22.66 7.53
C HIS A 502 -12.70 22.50 9.03
N LEU A 503 -12.60 21.28 9.56
CA LEU A 503 -12.74 20.98 10.98
C LEU A 503 -11.76 21.82 11.81
N ILE A 504 -10.48 21.83 11.42
CA ILE A 504 -9.44 22.61 12.11
C ILE A 504 -9.77 24.10 12.05
N LYS A 505 -10.15 24.66 10.88
CA LYS A 505 -10.34 26.11 10.72
C LYS A 505 -11.66 26.65 11.28
N LYS A 506 -12.74 25.87 11.22
CA LYS A 506 -14.11 26.36 11.43
C LYS A 506 -14.79 25.79 12.66
N THR A 507 -14.50 24.54 13.02
CA THR A 507 -15.17 23.87 14.14
C THR A 507 -14.33 23.93 15.40
N ILE A 508 -13.04 23.59 15.30
CA ILE A 508 -12.13 23.58 16.46
C ILE A 508 -11.81 25.03 16.86
N PRO A 509 -11.93 25.41 18.14
CA PRO A 509 -11.55 26.74 18.61
C PRO A 509 -10.09 27.09 18.29
N LYS A 510 -9.81 28.36 17.96
CA LYS A 510 -8.48 28.78 17.49
C LYS A 510 -7.36 28.59 18.51
N GLU A 511 -7.69 28.67 19.80
CA GLU A 511 -6.75 28.51 20.91
C GLU A 511 -6.49 27.04 21.28
N GLU A 512 -7.25 26.12 20.69
CA GLU A 512 -7.12 24.69 20.97
C GLU A 512 -6.20 24.01 19.96
N ARG A 513 -5.30 23.18 20.50
CA ARG A 513 -4.28 22.47 19.74
C ARG A 513 -4.74 21.08 19.34
N VAL A 514 -4.23 20.63 18.20
CA VAL A 514 -4.70 19.42 17.51
C VAL A 514 -3.55 18.47 17.23
N LEU A 515 -3.73 17.19 17.56
CA LEU A 515 -2.87 16.11 17.08
C LEU A 515 -3.50 15.48 15.85
N ILE A 516 -2.72 15.35 14.77
CA ILE A 516 -3.17 14.72 13.53
C ILE A 516 -2.37 13.44 13.33
N PHE A 517 -3.07 12.32 13.38
CA PHE A 517 -2.54 10.96 13.31
C PHE A 517 -2.60 10.43 11.88
N VAL A 518 -1.42 10.16 11.28
CA VAL A 518 -1.27 9.70 9.90
C VAL A 518 -0.30 8.52 9.84
N GLN A 519 -0.74 7.35 9.42
CA GLN A 519 0.08 6.13 9.47
C GLN A 519 1.16 6.01 8.38
N PHE A 520 0.97 6.65 7.22
CA PHE A 520 1.87 6.50 6.07
C PHE A 520 2.79 7.73 5.88
N PRO A 521 4.13 7.57 5.81
CA PRO A 521 5.06 8.71 5.69
C PRO A 521 4.91 9.56 4.42
N ASP A 522 4.52 8.95 3.29
CA ASP A 522 4.22 9.64 2.03
C ASP A 522 2.92 10.45 2.14
N LEU A 523 1.86 9.86 2.71
CA LEU A 523 0.61 10.58 2.99
C LEU A 523 0.83 11.74 3.97
N MET A 524 1.70 11.59 4.97
CA MET A 524 2.05 12.67 5.89
C MET A 524 2.64 13.89 5.17
N LYS A 525 3.45 13.69 4.12
CA LYS A 525 3.95 14.81 3.29
C LYS A 525 2.81 15.54 2.58
N LYS A 526 1.82 14.81 2.07
CA LYS A 526 0.65 15.41 1.40
C LYS A 526 -0.23 16.19 2.38
N VAL A 527 -0.41 15.67 3.60
CA VAL A 527 -1.10 16.39 4.68
C VAL A 527 -0.37 17.68 5.02
N ALA A 528 0.97 17.63 5.16
CA ALA A 528 1.80 18.80 5.41
C ALA A 528 1.66 19.87 4.30
N GLU A 529 1.71 19.46 3.03
CA GLU A 529 1.44 20.35 1.89
C GLU A 529 0.04 21.00 1.97
N ALA A 530 -0.98 20.22 2.33
CA ALA A 530 -2.36 20.69 2.42
C ALA A 530 -2.55 21.69 3.57
N LEU A 531 -1.92 21.46 4.73
CA LEU A 531 -1.92 22.37 5.87
C LEU A 531 -1.20 23.69 5.53
N SER A 532 -0.01 23.61 4.92
CA SER A 532 0.75 24.79 4.48
C SER A 532 0.00 25.64 3.47
N ALA A 533 -0.60 25.03 2.43
CA ALA A 533 -1.40 25.74 1.44
C ALA A 533 -2.63 26.43 2.03
N ASN A 534 -3.08 25.95 3.19
CA ASN A 534 -4.20 26.50 3.93
C ASN A 534 -3.81 27.46 5.06
N GLY A 535 -2.52 27.79 5.21
CA GLY A 535 -2.04 28.70 6.25
C GLY A 535 -2.27 28.19 7.67
N ILE A 536 -2.28 26.85 7.87
CA ILE A 536 -2.30 26.24 9.19
C ILE A 536 -0.85 26.00 9.62
N GLU A 537 -0.40 26.63 10.70
CA GLU A 537 0.93 26.38 11.25
C GLU A 537 0.96 25.04 11.99
N PHE A 538 1.92 24.18 11.64
CA PHE A 538 2.06 22.85 12.21
C PHE A 538 3.53 22.48 12.46
N LEU A 539 3.72 21.50 13.34
CA LEU A 539 5.00 20.86 13.61
C LEU A 539 4.98 19.41 13.13
N GLU A 540 6.14 18.92 12.71
CA GLU A 540 6.37 17.51 12.41
C GLU A 540 7.47 16.95 13.32
N ILE A 541 7.30 15.71 13.77
CA ILE A 541 8.32 15.02 14.55
C ILE A 541 9.24 14.25 13.60
N LYS A 542 10.21 14.96 13.01
CA LYS A 542 11.22 14.39 12.11
C LYS A 542 12.63 14.75 12.59
N GLY A 543 13.60 13.91 12.21
CA GLY A 543 15.02 14.13 12.48
C GLY A 543 15.57 13.38 13.70
N SER A 544 16.71 13.84 14.19
CA SER A 544 17.41 13.28 15.36
C SER A 544 16.57 13.38 16.64
N ALA A 545 16.89 12.57 17.65
CA ALA A 545 16.19 12.59 18.95
C ALA A 545 16.11 14.01 19.55
N SER A 546 17.18 14.80 19.43
CA SER A 546 17.20 16.20 19.90
C SER A 546 16.22 17.10 19.14
N GLN A 547 16.06 16.93 17.82
CA GLN A 547 15.09 17.70 17.04
C GLN A 547 13.65 17.33 17.40
N LYS A 548 13.39 16.03 17.63
CA LYS A 548 12.09 15.53 18.07
C LYS A 548 11.70 16.13 19.42
N SER A 549 12.60 16.10 20.41
CA SER A 549 12.37 16.71 21.73
C SER A 549 12.12 18.23 21.63
N LYS A 550 12.91 18.95 20.85
CA LYS A 550 12.71 20.40 20.65
C LYS A 550 11.35 20.74 20.05
N ASN A 551 10.88 19.97 19.07
CA ASN A 551 9.57 20.20 18.46
C ASN A 551 8.43 19.85 19.43
N LEU A 552 8.59 18.82 20.26
CA LEU A 552 7.63 18.48 21.32
C LEU A 552 7.55 19.58 22.40
N GLU A 553 8.70 20.06 22.87
CA GLU A 553 8.78 21.17 23.82
C GLU A 553 8.14 22.44 23.23
N LYS A 554 8.44 22.75 21.97
CA LYS A 554 7.81 23.85 21.25
C LYS A 554 6.29 23.72 21.24
N PHE A 555 5.76 22.55 20.88
CA PHE A 555 4.32 22.28 20.85
C PHE A 555 3.65 22.28 22.24
N GLN A 556 4.39 22.04 23.32
CA GLN A 556 3.87 22.12 24.68
C GLN A 556 3.93 23.56 25.22
N SER A 557 4.96 24.32 24.86
CA SER A 557 5.08 25.75 25.17
C SER A 557 4.05 26.61 24.43
N ASP A 558 3.97 27.91 24.74
CA ASP A 558 3.04 28.84 24.10
C ASP A 558 3.49 29.24 22.68
N SER A 559 3.50 28.27 21.77
CA SER A 559 3.91 28.46 20.37
C SER A 559 2.72 28.71 19.45
N LYS A 560 3.01 29.30 18.27
CA LYS A 560 2.00 29.63 17.26
C LYS A 560 1.49 28.40 16.50
N GLU A 561 2.26 27.31 16.52
CA GLU A 561 1.91 26.08 15.82
C GLU A 561 0.77 25.35 16.51
N ARG A 562 -0.36 25.27 15.80
CA ARG A 562 -1.61 24.74 16.34
C ARG A 562 -1.77 23.24 16.14
N ALA A 563 -1.14 22.68 15.11
CA ALA A 563 -1.24 21.28 14.78
C ALA A 563 0.11 20.55 14.94
N LEU A 564 0.06 19.30 15.40
CA LEU A 564 1.22 18.41 15.44
C LEU A 564 0.92 17.17 14.61
N LEU A 565 1.71 16.95 13.56
CA LEU A 565 1.64 15.76 12.71
C LEU A 565 2.43 14.63 13.35
N LEU A 566 1.71 13.54 13.65
CA LEU A 566 2.25 12.34 14.28
C LEU A 566 1.97 11.13 13.41
N ASN A 567 2.94 10.22 13.34
CA ASN A 567 2.68 8.92 12.79
C ASN A 567 2.16 8.00 13.89
N VAL A 568 1.03 7.35 13.62
CA VAL A 568 0.30 6.49 14.58
C VAL A 568 1.17 5.32 15.04
N MET A 569 1.97 4.79 14.12
CA MET A 569 2.87 3.67 14.37
C MET A 569 4.28 4.11 14.77
N ASP A 570 4.58 5.42 14.72
CA ASP A 570 5.93 5.91 15.00
C ASP A 570 6.15 6.15 16.50
N GLU A 571 7.29 5.64 16.91
CA GLU A 571 7.84 5.58 18.27
C GLU A 571 8.39 6.95 18.70
N SER A 572 8.53 7.87 17.74
CA SER A 572 9.16 9.19 17.88
C SER A 572 8.52 10.14 18.89
N ALA A 573 7.25 9.92 19.23
CA ALA A 573 6.54 10.61 20.32
C ALA A 573 5.87 9.63 21.28
N SER A 574 6.36 8.39 21.32
CA SER A 574 5.97 7.45 22.35
C SER A 574 6.41 8.00 23.72
N GLY A 575 5.52 7.88 24.71
CA GLY A 575 5.73 8.43 26.05
C GLY A 575 5.54 9.95 26.18
N ALA A 576 5.40 10.73 25.08
CA ALA A 576 5.20 12.17 25.16
C ALA A 576 3.86 12.53 25.84
N ASN A 577 3.91 13.43 26.82
CA ASN A 577 2.72 13.95 27.50
C ASN A 577 2.19 15.18 26.77
N LEU A 578 1.18 15.04 25.91
CA LEU A 578 0.67 16.09 25.04
C LEU A 578 -0.66 16.66 25.52
N THR A 579 -0.79 16.88 26.83
CA THR A 579 -2.00 17.43 27.49
C THR A 579 -2.34 18.85 27.05
N SER A 580 -1.43 19.57 26.38
CA SER A 580 -1.71 20.86 25.74
C SER A 580 -2.69 20.76 24.56
N ALA A 581 -2.87 19.56 23.98
CA ALA A 581 -3.84 19.30 22.93
C ALA A 581 -5.13 18.68 23.49
N SER A 582 -6.27 19.16 22.99
CA SER A 582 -7.62 18.67 23.33
C SER A 582 -8.27 17.90 22.18
N HIS A 583 -7.69 17.94 20.96
CA HIS A 583 -8.26 17.26 19.80
C HIS A 583 -7.29 16.25 19.18
N ALA A 584 -7.78 15.04 18.93
CA ALA A 584 -7.09 14.01 18.16
C ALA A 584 -7.86 13.76 16.85
N ILE A 585 -7.19 13.89 15.71
CA ILE A 585 -7.75 13.61 14.39
C ILE A 585 -7.08 12.36 13.81
N PHE A 586 -7.86 11.33 13.54
CA PHE A 586 -7.44 10.15 12.79
C PHE A 586 -7.90 10.30 11.34
N LEU A 587 -6.95 10.48 10.42
CA LEU A 587 -7.23 10.69 8.99
C LEU A 587 -7.77 9.44 8.29
N SER A 588 -7.38 8.26 8.78
CA SER A 588 -7.78 6.96 8.24
C SER A 588 -7.76 5.94 9.38
N PRO A 589 -8.54 4.85 9.30
CA PRO A 589 -8.41 3.75 10.26
C PRO A 589 -7.01 3.12 10.20
N LEU A 590 -6.50 2.70 11.35
CA LEU A 590 -5.19 2.09 11.47
C LEU A 590 -5.15 0.72 10.77
N LEU A 591 -4.25 0.59 9.79
CA LEU A 591 -3.96 -0.67 9.11
C LEU A 591 -2.95 -1.47 9.93
N ALA A 592 -3.44 -2.20 10.94
CA ALA A 592 -2.64 -3.09 11.77
C ALA A 592 -2.69 -4.54 11.26
N PRO A 593 -1.65 -5.36 11.47
CA PRO A 593 -1.66 -6.77 11.09
C PRO A 593 -2.47 -7.66 12.07
N SER A 594 -2.65 -7.24 13.32
CA SER A 594 -3.42 -7.97 14.34
C SER A 594 -4.28 -7.01 15.17
N GLN A 595 -5.25 -7.56 15.92
CA GLN A 595 -6.14 -6.74 16.76
C GLN A 595 -5.38 -6.14 17.94
N GLU A 596 -4.46 -6.91 18.51
CA GLU A 596 -3.67 -6.49 19.67
C GLU A 596 -2.80 -5.27 19.31
N ILE A 597 -2.19 -5.27 18.12
CA ILE A 597 -1.40 -4.12 17.63
C ILE A 597 -2.32 -2.92 17.35
N TYR A 598 -3.52 -3.16 16.79
CA TYR A 598 -4.51 -2.11 16.58
C TYR A 598 -4.87 -1.42 17.91
N ASP A 599 -5.28 -2.21 18.90
CA ASP A 599 -5.73 -1.73 20.21
C ASP A 599 -4.58 -1.02 20.95
N ALA A 600 -3.37 -1.58 20.89
CA ALA A 600 -2.19 -1.00 21.53
C ALA A 600 -1.83 0.37 20.93
N CYS A 601 -1.75 0.48 19.61
CA CYS A 601 -1.44 1.75 18.93
C CYS A 601 -2.54 2.80 19.13
N GLU A 602 -3.82 2.41 19.05
CA GLU A 602 -4.95 3.33 19.28
C GLU A 602 -4.99 3.84 20.73
N THR A 603 -4.85 2.94 21.70
CA THR A 603 -4.79 3.30 23.13
C THR A 603 -3.63 4.22 23.42
N GLN A 604 -2.46 3.92 22.86
CA GLN A 604 -1.27 4.76 23.01
C GLN A 604 -1.46 6.14 22.35
N ALA A 605 -2.05 6.21 21.15
CA ALA A 605 -2.30 7.46 20.45
C ALA A 605 -3.23 8.37 21.23
N VAL A 606 -4.38 7.86 21.72
CA VAL A 606 -5.33 8.62 22.55
C VAL A 606 -4.70 8.96 23.91
N GLY A 607 -3.95 8.05 24.51
CA GLY A 607 -3.24 8.24 25.77
C GLY A 607 -2.17 9.34 25.76
N ARG A 608 -1.78 9.85 24.57
CA ARG A 608 -0.91 11.05 24.46
C ARG A 608 -1.62 12.32 24.90
N LEU A 609 -2.95 12.41 24.71
CA LEU A 609 -3.76 13.59 25.06
C LEU A 609 -4.59 13.38 26.33
N ARG A 610 -5.15 12.17 26.47
CA ARG A 610 -5.96 11.77 27.63
C ARG A 610 -5.04 11.21 28.70
N ARG A 611 -4.37 12.10 29.43
CA ARG A 611 -3.35 11.77 30.44
C ARG A 611 -3.49 12.67 31.66
N PHE A 612 -2.95 12.24 32.81
CA PHE A 612 -2.93 13.06 34.02
C PHE A 612 -2.35 14.46 33.74
N GLY A 613 -3.07 15.49 34.17
CA GLY A 613 -2.79 16.90 33.84
C GLY A 613 -3.66 17.45 32.71
N GLN A 614 -4.44 16.61 32.00
CA GLN A 614 -5.50 17.07 31.11
C GLN A 614 -6.68 17.60 31.93
N THR A 615 -7.05 18.85 31.69
CA THR A 615 -8.18 19.52 32.38
C THR A 615 -9.36 19.80 31.44
N ARG A 616 -9.14 19.68 30.12
CA ARG A 616 -10.15 19.93 29.09
C ARG A 616 -10.74 18.62 28.58
N LEU A 617 -11.93 18.72 27.99
CA LEU A 617 -12.56 17.63 27.24
C LEU A 617 -11.68 17.22 26.05
N VAL A 618 -11.41 15.92 25.91
CA VAL A 618 -10.66 15.39 24.77
C VAL A 618 -11.62 14.96 23.66
N HIS A 619 -11.50 15.56 22.48
CA HIS A 619 -12.30 15.21 21.31
C HIS A 619 -11.50 14.32 20.34
N ILE A 620 -12.04 13.15 20.02
CA ILE A 620 -11.48 12.20 19.08
C ILE A 620 -12.31 12.23 17.80
N TRP A 621 -11.71 12.69 16.70
CA TRP A 621 -12.34 12.77 15.38
C TRP A 621 -11.81 11.66 14.49
N ARG A 622 -12.69 10.80 13.98
CA ARG A 622 -12.33 9.69 13.08
C ARG A 622 -12.94 9.91 11.71
N PHE A 623 -12.10 10.13 10.71
CA PHE A 623 -12.56 10.31 9.32
C PHE A 623 -12.64 8.96 8.63
N LEU A 624 -13.80 8.62 8.09
CA LEU A 624 -14.04 7.38 7.34
C LEU A 624 -14.64 7.73 5.99
N SER A 625 -14.05 7.24 4.90
CA SER A 625 -14.69 7.30 3.58
C SER A 625 -15.81 6.26 3.47
N THR A 626 -17.00 6.69 3.03
CA THR A 626 -18.16 5.80 2.95
C THR A 626 -18.07 4.83 1.77
N ASN A 627 -18.51 3.59 1.96
CA ASN A 627 -18.46 2.52 0.97
C ASN A 627 -17.03 2.26 0.44
N THR A 628 -16.03 2.35 1.32
CA THR A 628 -14.63 2.06 0.99
C THR A 628 -13.98 1.16 2.05
N ILE A 629 -12.72 0.79 1.83
CA ILE A 629 -11.90 0.01 2.77
C ILE A 629 -11.77 0.68 4.15
N ASP A 630 -12.02 2.00 4.26
CA ASP A 630 -12.03 2.71 5.54
C ASP A 630 -13.07 2.12 6.50
N GLU A 631 -14.33 2.05 6.05
CA GLU A 631 -15.42 1.49 6.85
C GLU A 631 -15.20 0.00 7.10
N GLU A 632 -14.73 -0.75 6.09
CA GLU A 632 -14.46 -2.19 6.23
C GLU A 632 -13.43 -2.47 7.33
N ILE A 633 -12.27 -1.78 7.30
CA ILE A 633 -11.23 -1.93 8.32
C ILE A 633 -11.76 -1.46 9.68
N TYR A 634 -12.41 -0.30 9.75
CA TYR A 634 -12.89 0.23 11.01
C TYR A 634 -13.94 -0.69 11.64
N GLU A 635 -14.92 -1.17 10.88
CA GLU A 635 -15.93 -2.12 11.34
C GLU A 635 -15.31 -3.45 11.75
N GLN A 636 -14.37 -3.99 10.97
CA GLN A 636 -13.68 -5.24 11.32
C GLN A 636 -12.96 -5.13 12.67
N ARG A 637 -12.39 -3.96 12.97
CA ARG A 637 -11.61 -3.70 14.19
C ARG A 637 -12.47 -3.31 15.40
N THR A 638 -13.68 -2.81 15.17
CA THR A 638 -14.55 -2.27 16.24
C THR A 638 -15.79 -3.11 16.52
N LYS A 639 -16.21 -4.00 15.62
CA LYS A 639 -17.34 -4.91 15.87
C LYS A 639 -17.00 -5.82 17.06
N PRO A 640 -17.86 -5.91 18.09
CA PRO A 640 -17.67 -6.88 19.16
C PRO A 640 -17.70 -8.28 18.55
N LYS A 641 -16.65 -9.07 18.81
CA LYS A 641 -16.60 -10.46 18.38
C LYS A 641 -17.85 -11.16 18.94
N ARG A 642 -18.69 -11.74 18.07
CA ARG A 642 -19.68 -12.72 18.51
C ARG A 642 -18.90 -13.85 19.17
N VAL A 643 -19.02 -13.95 20.48
CA VAL A 643 -18.46 -15.03 21.30
C VAL A 643 -19.08 -16.35 20.89
#